data_AF-A0A9W6C2G8-F1
#
_entry.id   AF-A0A9W6C2G8-F1
#
_cell.length_a   1.000
_cell.length_b   1.000
_cell.length_c   1.000
_cell.angle_alpha   90.00
_cell.angle_beta   90.00
_cell.angle_gamma   90.00
#
_symmetry.space_group_name_H-M   'P 1'
#
loop_
_entity.id
_entity.type
_entity.pdbx_description
1 polymer ?
#
loop_
_entity_poly.entity_id
_entity_poly.type
_entity_poly.pdbx_seq_one_letter_code
_entity_poly.pdbx_strand_id
1 'polypeptide(L)'
;MIHPGLEHDLEVLSEAEAEEHVTAGCFRTGPAGAVGLELERTIHDAGNCARPVPVPEVRAVAAGLEGHLPGAGAITLEPGGQLELSSACAPDLPSVIGAVRADLAAIDGRFADAGLRFGPLGMDPVRAPARTLEHPRYATMERHFDRDGVAGRTMMCSTASLQVCLDAGLPGTGTGSAVQRWQRLHRLAPVLVALFANSPFRNGTPSGWASTRQSVWLATDPSRTAPVPPSGDPAQAWADYALDASVLCIPSHDGSWDAPRGLTMRGWLRGQGPRPVTRADLDYHLSTLFPFVRPRGFLEIRVIDAQAGADWEAVAAITTAVVDDEQAADAAAEACGPVGVLIDPMRAAARNAMAEPALARAGLLCAEAALGALGRLGVDARTRFLVERFLERHTARERRMNHPGFPPHGPEAAGALKERIACGLERSRRRVHALTTCDEEELLAQHSPLMSPLVWDLAHVGSQEELWLVRDVGGLDPLRPEIDSLYDAFEHSRSARPSLPLLDPADSRAYIGEVRAKALDILDRVPLEGSPLLEAGFAFGMIIQHEQQHAETMLATHQLRAGEPVLHAQPLDPAVLGTRGANLPREVHVPAGPFTMGSSVEPWALDNERPAHEVHVPGYWIDTVPVSNAEFAGFVADGGYDRKELWSPVGWAHRQRTGLGAPGFWRREGGQWWRRRFGVEEAVPDDEPVQHVSYWEAEAYARWAGRRLPTEAEWEKAARWDPGTGRSRRFPWGDEEPTARHANLGGTAMRPAPVGSYPDGASPLGVRQLIGDVWEWTSSDFLPYPGFRAFPYREYSEVFFGSEQKVLRGGSWATDAAACRATFRNWDYPIRRQIFTGFRTARDAAAEGR
;
A
#
# COMPACT_ATOMS: atom_id res chain seq x y z
N MET A 1 -40.03 21.58 9.19
CA MET A 1 -41.12 22.51 9.54
C MET A 1 -41.57 23.20 8.27
N ILE A 2 -42.83 23.05 7.85
CA ILE A 2 -43.40 23.77 6.69
C ILE A 2 -44.34 24.84 7.25
N HIS A 3 -44.07 26.10 6.95
CA HIS A 3 -44.91 27.24 7.32
C HIS A 3 -46.29 27.13 6.65
N PRO A 4 -47.40 27.41 7.37
CA PRO A 4 -48.73 27.42 6.79
C PRO A 4 -49.00 28.80 6.16
N GLY A 5 -49.17 28.83 4.84
CA GLY A 5 -49.55 30.05 4.12
C GLY A 5 -49.44 29.88 2.61
N LEU A 6 -50.39 29.17 2.00
CA LEU A 6 -50.54 29.10 0.53
C LEU A 6 -52.01 29.27 0.16
N GLU A 7 -52.50 30.50 0.32
CA GLU A 7 -53.52 31.07 -0.55
C GLU A 7 -52.95 32.40 -1.08
N HIS A 8 -52.07 32.34 -2.09
CA HIS A 8 -51.65 33.49 -2.89
C HIS A 8 -51.47 33.02 -4.34
N ASP A 9 -51.89 33.88 -5.28
CA ASP A 9 -51.94 33.67 -6.73
C ASP A 9 -50.86 32.71 -7.28
N LEU A 10 -51.29 31.57 -7.81
CA LEU A 10 -50.40 30.62 -8.48
C LEU A 10 -49.98 31.24 -9.82
N GLU A 11 -48.81 31.87 -9.84
CA GLU A 11 -48.16 32.39 -11.03
C GLU A 11 -47.94 31.23 -12.02
N VAL A 12 -48.83 31.12 -13.01
CA VAL A 12 -48.78 30.09 -14.06
C VAL A 12 -47.60 30.41 -14.98
N LEU A 13 -46.70 29.46 -15.14
CA LEU A 13 -45.50 29.63 -15.95
C LEU A 13 -45.74 29.27 -17.42
N SER A 14 -45.33 30.14 -18.33
CA SER A 14 -45.12 29.81 -19.74
C SER A 14 -43.78 29.10 -19.95
N GLU A 15 -43.60 28.49 -21.13
CA GLU A 15 -42.33 27.85 -21.50
C GLU A 15 -41.15 28.84 -21.55
N ALA A 16 -41.38 30.05 -22.05
CA ALA A 16 -40.34 31.09 -22.12
C ALA A 16 -39.92 31.58 -20.72
N GLU A 17 -40.89 31.76 -19.81
CA GLU A 17 -40.59 32.12 -18.41
C GLU A 17 -39.88 30.98 -17.67
N ALA A 18 -40.19 29.72 -18.01
CA ALA A 18 -39.47 28.55 -17.49
C ALA A 18 -38.01 28.55 -17.93
N GLU A 19 -37.76 28.76 -19.23
CA GLU A 19 -36.43 28.81 -19.82
C GLU A 19 -35.59 29.95 -19.23
N GLU A 20 -36.17 31.15 -19.09
CA GLU A 20 -35.52 32.29 -18.44
C GLU A 20 -35.17 31.97 -16.96
N HIS A 21 -36.09 31.33 -16.23
CA HIS A 21 -35.84 30.95 -14.84
C HIS A 21 -34.71 29.92 -14.70
N VAL A 22 -34.69 28.88 -15.56
CA VAL A 22 -33.64 27.85 -15.52
C VAL A 22 -32.27 28.44 -15.89
N THR A 23 -32.22 29.24 -16.95
CA THR A 23 -30.96 29.85 -17.41
C THR A 23 -30.40 30.85 -16.40
N ALA A 24 -31.24 31.70 -15.79
CA ALA A 24 -30.79 32.67 -14.79
C ALA A 24 -30.32 32.01 -13.48
N GLY A 25 -30.84 30.84 -13.14
CA GLY A 25 -30.55 30.13 -11.89
C GLY A 25 -29.37 29.17 -11.92
N CYS A 26 -28.95 28.70 -13.10
CA CYS A 26 -28.02 27.56 -13.23
C CYS A 26 -26.56 27.90 -12.94
N PHE A 27 -26.06 29.07 -13.36
CA PHE A 27 -24.71 29.56 -13.08
C PHE A 27 -24.78 30.89 -12.34
N ARG A 28 -24.64 30.88 -11.01
CA ARG A 28 -24.42 32.13 -10.28
C ARG A 28 -22.93 32.45 -10.36
N THR A 29 -22.62 33.63 -10.88
CA THR A 29 -21.24 33.99 -11.18
C THR A 29 -20.58 34.59 -9.95
N GLY A 30 -19.47 33.98 -9.52
CA GLY A 30 -18.60 34.43 -8.43
C GLY A 30 -17.15 34.02 -8.72
N PRO A 31 -16.15 34.59 -8.02
CA PRO A 31 -14.79 34.12 -8.12
C PRO A 31 -14.72 32.65 -7.68
N ALA A 32 -13.97 31.82 -8.40
CA ALA A 32 -13.75 30.43 -7.98
C ALA A 32 -13.02 30.38 -6.63
N GLY A 33 -13.36 29.39 -5.81
CA GLY A 33 -12.66 29.12 -4.55
C GLY A 33 -13.54 28.51 -3.47
N ALA A 34 -14.85 28.80 -3.44
CA ALA A 34 -15.70 28.21 -2.43
C ALA A 34 -15.99 26.73 -2.76
N VAL A 35 -15.95 25.90 -1.72
CA VAL A 35 -16.11 24.44 -1.82
C VAL A 35 -17.15 23.96 -0.82
N GLY A 36 -18.05 23.11 -1.29
CA GLY A 36 -18.92 22.28 -0.48
C GLY A 36 -18.70 20.80 -0.78
N LEU A 37 -18.94 19.93 0.21
CA LEU A 37 -18.86 18.48 0.05
C LEU A 37 -20.15 17.84 0.56
N GLU A 38 -20.67 16.88 -0.18
CA GLU A 38 -21.77 16.01 0.27
C GLU A 38 -21.27 14.57 0.31
N LEU A 39 -21.38 13.91 1.47
CA LEU A 39 -20.89 12.55 1.69
C LEU A 39 -22.03 11.65 2.11
N GLU A 40 -22.42 10.73 1.23
CA GLU A 40 -23.36 9.66 1.56
C GLU A 40 -22.58 8.43 2.03
N ARG A 41 -23.10 7.75 3.05
CA ARG A 41 -22.52 6.50 3.58
C ARG A 41 -23.61 5.49 3.88
N THR A 42 -23.41 4.25 3.41
CA THR A 42 -24.27 3.13 3.83
C THR A 42 -24.02 2.81 5.30
N ILE A 43 -25.07 2.45 6.04
CA ILE A 43 -24.98 2.13 7.47
C ILE A 43 -25.23 0.64 7.68
N HIS A 44 -24.37 -0.01 8.45
CA HIS A 44 -24.38 -1.43 8.74
C HIS A 44 -24.34 -1.67 10.24
N ASP A 45 -25.00 -2.74 10.68
CA ASP A 45 -24.82 -3.24 12.03
C ASP A 45 -23.40 -3.84 12.18
N ALA A 46 -22.74 -3.55 13.29
CA ALA A 46 -21.36 -3.98 13.53
C ALA A 46 -21.24 -5.50 13.75
N GLY A 47 -22.23 -6.12 14.38
CA GLY A 47 -22.28 -7.56 14.63
C GLY A 47 -22.81 -8.39 13.46
N ASN A 48 -23.61 -7.79 12.58
CA ASN A 48 -24.17 -8.45 11.39
C ASN A 48 -24.47 -7.47 10.24
N CYS A 49 -23.55 -7.34 9.28
CA CYS A 49 -23.73 -6.44 8.13
C CYS A 49 -24.91 -6.80 7.21
N ALA A 50 -25.43 -8.04 7.26
CA ALA A 50 -26.63 -8.41 6.50
C ALA A 50 -27.93 -7.92 7.15
N ARG A 51 -27.89 -7.50 8.43
CA ARG A 51 -29.06 -6.93 9.14
C ARG A 51 -29.37 -5.54 8.53
N PRO A 52 -30.60 -5.30 8.05
CA PRO A 52 -31.06 -3.96 7.73
C PRO A 52 -31.11 -3.11 9.00
N VAL A 53 -30.54 -1.91 8.96
CA VAL A 53 -30.62 -0.94 10.07
C VAL A 53 -31.87 -0.07 9.86
N PRO A 54 -32.88 -0.14 10.73
CA PRO A 54 -34.09 0.65 10.58
C PRO A 54 -33.82 2.15 10.66
N VAL A 55 -34.49 2.94 9.81
CA VAL A 55 -34.40 4.42 9.83
C VAL A 55 -34.68 5.04 11.20
N PRO A 56 -35.65 4.56 12.02
CA PRO A 56 -35.84 5.08 13.37
C PRO A 56 -34.61 4.92 14.28
N GLU A 57 -33.85 3.83 14.12
CA GLU A 57 -32.60 3.57 14.86
C GLU A 57 -31.54 4.59 14.45
N VAL A 58 -31.35 4.79 13.13
CA VAL A 58 -30.42 5.79 12.58
C VAL A 58 -30.78 7.21 13.04
N ARG A 59 -32.06 7.58 12.99
CA ARG A 59 -32.55 8.90 13.44
C ARG A 59 -32.31 9.11 14.94
N ALA A 60 -32.54 8.09 15.77
CA ALA A 60 -32.31 8.20 17.20
C ALA A 60 -30.83 8.48 17.53
N VAL A 61 -29.91 7.84 16.80
CA VAL A 61 -28.47 8.10 16.94
C VAL A 61 -28.11 9.52 16.45
N ALA A 62 -28.62 9.92 15.28
CA ALA A 62 -28.33 11.21 14.66
C ALA A 62 -28.94 12.42 15.39
N ALA A 63 -30.07 12.24 16.09
CA ALA A 63 -30.81 13.34 16.72
C ALA A 63 -29.99 14.20 17.69
N GLY A 64 -28.96 13.63 18.33
CA GLY A 64 -28.07 14.40 19.21
C GLY A 64 -26.87 15.05 18.52
N LEU A 65 -26.79 14.99 17.20
CA LEU A 65 -25.79 15.67 16.37
C LEU A 65 -26.40 16.82 15.56
N GLU A 66 -27.71 16.77 15.26
CA GLU A 66 -28.40 17.79 14.48
C GLU A 66 -28.23 19.19 15.09
N GLY A 67 -27.69 20.12 14.30
CA GLY A 67 -27.43 21.51 14.74
C GLY A 67 -26.24 21.68 15.69
N HIS A 68 -25.51 20.62 16.02
CA HIS A 68 -24.39 20.62 16.96
C HIS A 68 -23.06 20.11 16.34
N LEU A 69 -23.05 19.90 15.02
CA LEU A 69 -21.87 19.45 14.29
C LEU A 69 -20.76 20.53 14.31
N PRO A 70 -19.51 20.20 14.69
CA PRO A 70 -18.43 21.17 14.84
C PRO A 70 -18.10 22.00 13.59
N GLY A 71 -18.20 21.39 12.41
CA GLY A 71 -18.03 21.97 11.08
C GLY A 71 -19.30 22.58 10.49
N ALA A 72 -20.38 22.64 11.27
CA ALA A 72 -21.69 23.18 10.88
C ALA A 72 -22.33 22.48 9.67
N GLY A 73 -21.97 21.22 9.39
CA GLY A 73 -22.66 20.39 8.41
C GLY A 73 -24.10 20.07 8.80
N ALA A 74 -24.88 19.64 7.81
CA ALA A 74 -26.24 19.14 7.98
C ALA A 74 -26.27 17.63 7.72
N ILE A 75 -27.07 16.90 8.51
CA ILE A 75 -27.29 15.47 8.34
C ILE A 75 -28.67 15.25 7.73
N THR A 76 -28.73 14.46 6.67
CA THR A 76 -29.97 13.98 6.04
C THR A 76 -29.92 12.47 5.86
N LEU A 77 -31.07 11.87 5.55
CA LEU A 77 -31.17 10.44 5.28
C LEU A 77 -31.74 10.20 3.89
N GLU A 78 -31.05 9.34 3.16
CA GLU A 78 -31.43 8.89 1.83
C GLU A 78 -32.49 7.77 1.89
N PRO A 79 -33.17 7.43 0.77
CA PRO A 79 -34.32 6.52 0.77
C PRO A 79 -34.07 5.13 1.35
N GLY A 80 -32.84 4.61 1.25
CA GLY A 80 -32.43 3.32 1.82
C GLY A 80 -31.97 3.39 3.27
N GLY A 81 -31.92 4.58 3.87
CA GLY A 81 -31.39 4.80 5.21
C GLY A 81 -29.88 5.09 5.24
N GLN A 82 -29.27 5.38 4.09
CA GLN A 82 -27.92 5.93 4.04
C GLN A 82 -27.92 7.31 4.72
N LEU A 83 -26.81 7.63 5.39
CA LEU A 83 -26.62 8.95 5.99
C LEU A 83 -25.86 9.83 5.01
N GLU A 84 -26.39 11.02 4.77
CA GLU A 84 -25.69 12.08 4.05
C GLU A 84 -25.25 13.16 5.02
N LEU A 85 -23.99 13.58 4.89
CA LEU A 85 -23.45 14.79 5.49
C LEU A 85 -23.24 15.82 4.37
N SER A 86 -24.01 16.91 4.40
CA SER A 86 -23.81 18.06 3.53
C SER A 86 -23.04 19.13 4.31
N SER A 87 -21.81 19.46 3.88
CA SER A 87 -20.98 20.44 4.57
C SER A 87 -21.56 21.85 4.50
N ALA A 88 -21.21 22.71 5.46
CA ALA A 88 -21.30 24.14 5.22
C ALA A 88 -20.38 24.51 4.03
N CYS A 89 -20.80 25.51 3.25
CA CYS A 89 -19.95 26.07 2.20
C CYS A 89 -18.75 26.78 2.85
N ALA A 90 -17.55 26.41 2.44
CA ALA A 90 -16.31 26.99 2.95
C ALA A 90 -15.65 27.86 1.88
N PRO A 91 -14.85 28.87 2.27
CA PRO A 91 -14.21 29.78 1.32
C PRO A 91 -13.08 29.13 0.51
N ASP A 92 -12.57 27.97 0.96
CA ASP A 92 -11.47 27.25 0.33
C ASP A 92 -11.47 25.74 0.70
N LEU A 93 -10.67 24.98 -0.05
CA LEU A 93 -10.51 23.54 0.10
C LEU A 93 -9.99 23.10 1.49
N PRO A 94 -8.95 23.74 2.08
CA PRO A 94 -8.50 23.38 3.43
C PRO A 94 -9.59 23.56 4.48
N SER A 95 -10.37 24.63 4.40
CA SER A 95 -11.44 24.93 5.35
C SER A 95 -12.56 23.90 5.30
N VAL A 96 -13.02 23.50 4.11
CA VAL A 96 -14.07 22.48 3.99
C VAL A 96 -13.58 21.12 4.47
N ILE A 97 -12.33 20.74 4.15
CA ILE A 97 -11.75 19.47 4.62
C ILE A 97 -11.67 19.46 6.15
N GLY A 98 -11.20 20.55 6.76
CA GLY A 98 -11.15 20.68 8.22
C GLY A 98 -12.52 20.54 8.87
N ALA A 99 -13.53 21.21 8.34
CA ALA A 99 -14.91 21.17 8.84
C ALA A 99 -15.52 19.76 8.72
N VAL A 100 -15.46 19.15 7.53
CA VAL A 100 -16.01 17.80 7.29
C VAL A 100 -15.29 16.74 8.12
N ARG A 101 -13.97 16.87 8.30
CA ARG A 101 -13.19 15.97 9.18
C ARG A 101 -13.68 16.02 10.62
N ALA A 102 -13.99 17.21 11.13
CA ALA A 102 -14.51 17.37 12.49
C ALA A 102 -15.93 16.78 12.61
N ASP A 103 -16.78 16.99 11.61
CA ASP A 103 -18.14 16.45 11.57
C ASP A 103 -18.15 14.93 11.49
N LEU A 104 -17.36 14.35 10.58
CA LEU A 104 -17.24 12.90 10.46
C LEU A 104 -16.68 12.25 11.73
N ALA A 105 -15.73 12.88 12.42
CA ALA A 105 -15.23 12.36 13.70
C ALA A 105 -16.34 12.31 14.77
N ALA A 106 -17.19 13.33 14.85
CA ALA A 106 -18.33 13.36 15.77
C ALA A 106 -19.41 12.32 15.40
N ILE A 107 -19.69 12.17 14.10
CA ILE A 107 -20.64 11.18 13.57
C ILE A 107 -20.13 9.76 13.81
N ASP A 108 -18.88 9.46 13.43
CA ASP A 108 -18.28 8.13 13.54
C ASP A 108 -18.26 7.63 15.00
N GLY A 109 -17.85 8.48 15.94
CA GLY A 109 -17.85 8.13 17.36
C GLY A 109 -19.25 7.76 17.87
N ARG A 110 -20.26 8.58 17.55
CA ARG A 110 -21.63 8.35 18.04
C ARG A 110 -22.31 7.14 17.42
N PHE A 111 -22.03 6.85 16.14
CA PHE A 111 -22.55 5.65 15.48
C PHE A 111 -21.86 4.38 16.00
N ALA A 112 -20.55 4.43 16.24
CA ALA A 112 -19.82 3.31 16.84
C ALA A 112 -20.34 2.96 18.24
N ASP A 113 -20.61 3.96 19.09
CA ASP A 113 -21.21 3.76 20.43
C ASP A 113 -22.58 3.07 20.37
N ALA A 114 -23.31 3.23 19.27
CA ALA A 114 -24.60 2.59 19.03
C ALA A 114 -24.49 1.20 18.37
N GLY A 115 -23.27 0.67 18.17
CA GLY A 115 -23.04 -0.61 17.48
C GLY A 115 -23.27 -0.55 15.97
N LEU A 116 -23.23 0.65 15.39
CA LEU A 116 -23.37 0.88 13.95
C LEU A 116 -22.03 1.26 13.34
N ARG A 117 -21.83 0.89 12.08
CA ARG A 117 -20.64 1.23 11.30
C ARG A 117 -21.01 1.67 9.89
N PHE A 118 -20.19 2.51 9.31
CA PHE A 118 -20.37 2.94 7.93
C PHE A 118 -19.68 2.00 6.95
N GLY A 119 -20.31 1.76 5.80
CA GLY A 119 -19.77 0.94 4.72
C GLY A 119 -18.62 1.65 4.00
N PRO A 120 -17.60 0.90 3.52
CA PRO A 120 -16.42 1.47 2.88
C PRO A 120 -16.58 1.68 1.37
N LEU A 121 -17.74 1.36 0.77
CA LEU A 121 -17.95 1.29 -0.67
C LEU A 121 -19.05 2.26 -1.14
N GLY A 122 -18.98 2.65 -2.41
CA GLY A 122 -20.01 3.45 -3.08
C GLY A 122 -21.33 2.70 -3.34
N MET A 123 -21.42 1.42 -2.98
CA MET A 123 -22.64 0.63 -3.02
C MET A 123 -22.66 -0.37 -1.87
N ASP A 124 -23.85 -0.62 -1.31
CA ASP A 124 -24.06 -1.70 -0.35
C ASP A 124 -23.68 -3.06 -0.99
N PRO A 125 -22.64 -3.73 -0.47
CA PRO A 125 -22.16 -4.95 -1.09
C PRO A 125 -23.03 -6.16 -0.75
N VAL A 126 -23.86 -6.12 0.28
CA VAL A 126 -24.50 -7.31 0.87
C VAL A 126 -26.01 -7.29 0.69
N ARG A 127 -26.66 -6.17 1.00
CA ARG A 127 -28.12 -6.09 1.12
C ARG A 127 -28.78 -5.74 -0.21
N ALA A 128 -29.93 -6.35 -0.46
CA ALA A 128 -30.77 -5.99 -1.59
C ALA A 128 -31.38 -4.58 -1.39
N PRO A 129 -31.65 -3.84 -2.48
CA PRO A 129 -32.21 -2.50 -2.39
C PRO A 129 -33.64 -2.51 -1.85
N ALA A 130 -33.82 -1.81 -0.73
CA ALA A 130 -35.12 -1.64 -0.08
C ALA A 130 -35.26 -0.20 0.41
N ARG A 131 -36.37 0.45 0.04
CA ARG A 131 -36.71 1.77 0.59
C ARG A 131 -37.20 1.60 2.02
N THR A 132 -36.56 2.30 2.94
CA THR A 132 -36.86 2.26 4.37
C THR A 132 -37.43 3.59 4.86
N LEU A 133 -37.19 4.68 4.13
CA LEU A 133 -37.74 5.99 4.46
C LEU A 133 -39.17 6.16 3.90
N GLU A 134 -40.10 6.47 4.79
CA GLU A 134 -41.50 6.74 4.44
C GLU A 134 -41.70 8.22 4.10
N HIS A 135 -41.72 8.52 2.80
CA HIS A 135 -42.05 9.86 2.29
C HIS A 135 -42.75 9.75 0.93
N PRO A 136 -43.80 10.54 0.64
CA PRO A 136 -44.53 10.49 -0.64
C PRO A 136 -43.63 10.63 -1.87
N ARG A 137 -42.63 11.53 -1.80
CA ARG A 137 -41.56 11.66 -2.82
C ARG A 137 -40.92 10.32 -3.16
N TYR A 138 -40.33 9.64 -2.18
CA TYR A 138 -39.55 8.42 -2.41
C TYR A 138 -40.42 7.22 -2.80
N ALA A 139 -41.63 7.11 -2.25
CA ALA A 139 -42.58 6.10 -2.69
C ALA A 139 -42.98 6.28 -4.17
N THR A 140 -43.10 7.53 -4.61
CA THR A 140 -43.41 7.86 -6.01
C THR A 140 -42.21 7.62 -6.93
N MET A 141 -41.00 8.00 -6.50
CA MET A 141 -39.77 7.72 -7.24
C MET A 141 -39.55 6.22 -7.42
N GLU A 142 -39.74 5.43 -6.36
CA GLU A 142 -39.66 3.96 -6.41
C GLU A 142 -40.64 3.39 -7.45
N ARG A 143 -41.93 3.77 -7.37
CA ARG A 143 -42.95 3.36 -8.36
C ARG A 143 -42.64 3.82 -9.79
N HIS A 144 -42.02 5.00 -9.96
CA HIS A 144 -41.64 5.51 -11.26
C HIS A 144 -40.53 4.65 -11.87
N PHE A 145 -39.43 4.45 -11.14
CA PHE A 145 -38.27 3.71 -11.64
C PHE A 145 -38.52 2.22 -11.82
N ASP A 146 -39.32 1.61 -10.94
CA ASP A 146 -39.65 0.19 -11.01
C ASP A 146 -40.37 -0.22 -12.31
N ARG A 147 -40.90 0.74 -13.07
CA ARG A 147 -41.53 0.51 -14.38
C ARG A 147 -40.54 -0.01 -15.41
N ASP A 148 -39.29 0.43 -15.34
CA ASP A 148 -38.24 0.14 -16.34
C ASP A 148 -37.14 -0.77 -15.77
N GLY A 149 -37.19 -1.09 -14.48
CA GLY A 149 -36.33 -2.08 -13.81
C GLY A 149 -35.93 -1.70 -12.40
N VAL A 150 -35.03 -2.48 -11.80
CA VAL A 150 -34.60 -2.27 -10.41
C VAL A 150 -33.49 -1.22 -10.25
N ALA A 151 -32.96 -0.67 -11.35
CA ALA A 151 -31.81 0.23 -11.31
C ALA A 151 -32.10 1.51 -10.49
N GLY A 152 -33.22 2.20 -10.73
CA GLY A 152 -33.52 3.41 -9.98
C GLY A 152 -33.81 3.14 -8.50
N ARG A 153 -34.47 2.03 -8.15
CA ARG A 153 -34.59 1.60 -6.75
C ARG A 153 -33.23 1.30 -6.12
N THR A 154 -32.32 0.68 -6.88
CA THR A 154 -30.94 0.41 -6.44
C THR A 154 -30.16 1.69 -6.18
N MET A 155 -30.24 2.66 -7.10
CA MET A 155 -29.65 3.99 -6.95
C MET A 155 -30.13 4.62 -5.64
N MET A 156 -31.45 4.67 -5.43
CA MET A 156 -32.04 5.28 -4.25
C MET A 156 -31.65 4.60 -2.94
N CYS A 157 -31.58 3.27 -2.91
CA CYS A 157 -31.59 2.53 -1.65
C CYS A 157 -30.27 1.86 -1.28
N SER A 158 -29.33 1.77 -2.22
CA SER A 158 -28.10 0.99 -2.01
C SER A 158 -26.84 1.70 -2.46
N THR A 159 -26.90 2.91 -3.00
CA THR A 159 -25.69 3.64 -3.41
C THR A 159 -25.30 4.71 -2.40
N ALA A 160 -24.02 5.07 -2.44
CA ALA A 160 -23.40 6.10 -1.64
C ALA A 160 -22.33 6.82 -2.48
N SER A 161 -22.28 8.13 -2.40
CA SER A 161 -21.39 8.99 -3.18
C SER A 161 -20.60 9.97 -2.33
N LEU A 162 -19.53 10.50 -2.93
CA LEU A 162 -18.95 11.78 -2.54
C LEU A 162 -19.29 12.76 -3.65
N GLN A 163 -19.91 13.89 -3.33
CA GLN A 163 -20.19 14.96 -4.29
C GLN A 163 -19.35 16.17 -3.93
N VAL A 164 -18.74 16.78 -4.95
CA VAL A 164 -17.91 17.99 -4.78
C VAL A 164 -18.63 19.15 -5.44
N CYS A 165 -18.92 20.18 -4.65
CA CYS A 165 -19.65 21.37 -5.06
C CYS A 165 -18.69 22.55 -5.17
N LEU A 166 -18.54 23.11 -6.36
CA LEU A 166 -17.60 24.19 -6.66
C LEU A 166 -18.31 25.36 -7.29
N ASP A 167 -17.84 26.58 -7.03
CA ASP A 167 -18.34 27.77 -7.73
C ASP A 167 -18.32 27.59 -9.25
N ALA A 168 -19.34 28.13 -9.92
CA ALA A 168 -19.43 28.11 -11.37
C ALA A 168 -18.27 28.87 -12.01
N GLY A 169 -17.80 29.95 -11.38
CA GLY A 169 -16.77 30.84 -11.92
C GLY A 169 -17.36 32.13 -12.53
N LEU A 170 -16.48 33.02 -12.97
CA LEU A 170 -16.87 34.32 -13.53
C LEU A 170 -17.44 34.17 -14.96
N PRO A 171 -18.24 35.14 -15.44
CA PRO A 171 -18.62 35.19 -16.85
C PRO A 171 -17.37 35.45 -17.71
N GLY A 172 -17.27 34.84 -18.89
CA GLY A 172 -16.18 35.08 -19.84
C GLY A 172 -15.75 33.82 -20.60
N THR A 173 -14.59 33.88 -21.24
CA THR A 173 -14.04 32.79 -22.09
C THR A 173 -12.71 32.22 -21.59
N GLY A 174 -12.17 32.75 -20.47
CA GLY A 174 -10.92 32.27 -19.87
C GLY A 174 -11.06 30.91 -19.19
N THR A 175 -9.92 30.32 -18.81
CA THR A 175 -9.76 29.00 -18.16
C THR A 175 -10.58 28.81 -16.87
N GLY A 176 -10.84 29.91 -16.15
CA GLY A 176 -11.68 29.95 -14.94
C GLY A 176 -13.14 30.38 -15.18
N SER A 177 -13.58 30.54 -16.43
CA SER A 177 -14.96 30.91 -16.74
C SER A 177 -15.94 29.78 -16.50
N ALA A 178 -17.21 30.11 -16.23
CA ALA A 178 -18.27 29.12 -16.04
C ALA A 178 -18.41 28.14 -17.22
N VAL A 179 -18.27 28.65 -18.45
CA VAL A 179 -18.34 27.82 -19.67
C VAL A 179 -17.18 26.83 -19.74
N GLN A 180 -15.95 27.27 -19.49
CA GLN A 180 -14.78 26.38 -19.54
C GLN A 180 -14.80 25.35 -18.42
N ARG A 181 -15.17 25.75 -17.20
CA ARG A 181 -15.30 24.84 -16.05
C ARG A 181 -16.37 23.79 -16.29
N TRP A 182 -17.53 24.18 -16.84
CA TRP A 182 -18.59 23.27 -17.27
C TRP A 182 -18.11 22.23 -18.29
N GLN A 183 -17.46 22.69 -19.37
CA GLN A 183 -16.94 21.82 -20.42
C GLN A 183 -15.84 20.87 -19.90
N ARG A 184 -14.94 21.38 -19.05
CA ARG A 184 -13.86 20.61 -18.44
C ARG A 184 -14.41 19.49 -17.56
N LEU A 185 -15.40 19.77 -16.71
CA LEU A 185 -16.01 18.77 -15.85
C LEU A 185 -16.67 17.63 -16.63
N HIS A 186 -17.31 17.92 -17.77
CA HIS A 186 -17.89 16.87 -18.62
C HIS A 186 -16.81 15.95 -19.23
N ARG A 187 -15.64 16.48 -19.56
CA ARG A 187 -14.49 15.68 -20.03
C ARG A 187 -13.83 14.89 -18.89
N LEU A 188 -13.79 15.48 -17.69
CA LEU A 188 -13.24 14.85 -16.49
C LEU A 188 -14.13 13.72 -15.95
N ALA A 189 -15.45 13.80 -16.12
CA ALA A 189 -16.39 12.85 -15.54
C ALA A 189 -15.98 11.36 -15.70
N PRO A 190 -15.68 10.83 -16.90
CA PRO A 190 -15.22 9.44 -17.03
C PRO A 190 -13.89 9.16 -16.34
N VAL A 191 -12.98 10.14 -16.30
CA VAL A 191 -11.69 10.01 -15.60
C VAL A 191 -11.89 9.95 -14.09
N LEU A 192 -12.77 10.79 -13.53
CA LEU A 192 -13.11 10.78 -12.10
C LEU A 192 -13.79 9.47 -11.71
N VAL A 193 -14.71 8.96 -12.54
CA VAL A 193 -15.31 7.63 -12.31
C VAL A 193 -14.24 6.55 -12.28
N ALA A 194 -13.32 6.55 -13.25
CA ALA A 194 -12.27 5.53 -13.33
C ALA A 194 -11.31 5.62 -12.15
N LEU A 195 -10.86 6.82 -11.82
CA LEU A 195 -9.88 7.05 -10.76
C LEU A 195 -10.46 6.72 -9.38
N PHE A 196 -11.75 6.96 -9.16
CA PHE A 196 -12.40 6.82 -7.85
C PHE A 196 -13.41 5.67 -7.76
N ALA A 197 -13.39 4.72 -8.70
CA ALA A 197 -14.26 3.55 -8.69
C ALA A 197 -14.08 2.74 -7.40
N ASN A 198 -15.14 2.60 -6.61
CA ASN A 198 -15.08 1.95 -5.29
C ASN A 198 -16.38 1.20 -4.95
N SER A 199 -16.92 0.47 -5.92
CA SER A 199 -18.12 -0.33 -5.71
C SER A 199 -18.12 -1.62 -6.54
N PRO A 200 -17.17 -2.56 -6.34
CA PRO A 200 -17.03 -3.72 -7.23
C PRO A 200 -17.96 -4.91 -6.91
N PHE A 201 -18.76 -4.82 -5.85
CA PHE A 201 -19.60 -5.92 -5.36
C PHE A 201 -21.09 -5.59 -5.43
N ARG A 202 -21.92 -6.64 -5.54
CA ARG A 202 -23.37 -6.61 -5.41
C ARG A 202 -23.86 -7.94 -4.85
N ASN A 203 -24.74 -7.90 -3.85
CA ASN A 203 -25.36 -9.10 -3.25
C ASN A 203 -24.33 -10.17 -2.81
N GLY A 204 -23.21 -9.74 -2.23
CA GLY A 204 -22.14 -10.60 -1.71
C GLY A 204 -21.18 -11.15 -2.77
N THR A 205 -21.28 -10.72 -4.03
CA THR A 205 -20.46 -11.25 -5.13
C THR A 205 -19.90 -10.13 -6.02
N PRO A 206 -18.77 -10.34 -6.73
CA PRO A 206 -18.27 -9.39 -7.71
C PRO A 206 -19.32 -9.10 -8.80
N SER A 207 -19.58 -7.84 -9.09
CA SER A 207 -20.63 -7.43 -10.03
C SER A 207 -20.21 -7.47 -11.50
N GLY A 208 -18.90 -7.58 -11.76
CA GLY A 208 -18.29 -7.40 -13.08
C GLY A 208 -18.09 -5.93 -13.49
N TRP A 209 -18.32 -4.98 -12.58
CA TRP A 209 -18.08 -3.55 -12.76
C TRP A 209 -17.10 -3.04 -11.70
N ALA A 210 -16.15 -2.20 -12.08
CA ALA A 210 -15.30 -1.51 -11.11
C ALA A 210 -16.10 -0.50 -10.26
N SER A 211 -16.99 0.26 -10.89
CA SER A 211 -18.02 1.06 -10.24
C SER A 211 -19.40 0.53 -10.59
N THR A 212 -19.93 -0.34 -9.73
CA THR A 212 -21.31 -0.81 -9.83
C THR A 212 -22.29 0.32 -9.61
N ARG A 213 -21.95 1.28 -8.74
CA ARG A 213 -22.76 2.48 -8.56
C ARG A 213 -22.95 3.20 -9.90
N GLN A 214 -21.87 3.53 -10.61
CA GLN A 214 -22.00 4.24 -11.89
C GLN A 214 -22.74 3.41 -12.95
N SER A 215 -22.60 2.09 -12.96
CA SER A 215 -23.39 1.24 -13.87
C SER A 215 -24.90 1.27 -13.58
N VAL A 216 -25.30 1.46 -12.32
CA VAL A 216 -26.70 1.68 -11.93
C VAL A 216 -27.21 3.04 -12.42
N TRP A 217 -26.40 4.09 -12.31
CA TRP A 217 -26.73 5.43 -12.82
C TRP A 217 -26.99 5.42 -14.35
N LEU A 218 -26.15 4.71 -15.10
CA LEU A 218 -26.31 4.52 -16.55
C LEU A 218 -27.58 3.73 -16.94
N ALA A 219 -28.12 2.92 -16.02
CA ALA A 219 -29.28 2.06 -16.26
C ALA A 219 -30.60 2.59 -15.67
N THR A 220 -30.60 3.77 -15.01
CA THR A 220 -31.77 4.27 -14.27
C THR A 220 -32.78 5.00 -15.17
N ASP A 221 -32.52 6.26 -15.52
CA ASP A 221 -33.39 7.07 -16.39
C ASP A 221 -32.51 8.09 -17.12
N PRO A 222 -32.23 7.88 -18.41
CA PRO A 222 -31.31 8.74 -19.16
C PRO A 222 -31.83 10.17 -19.29
N SER A 223 -33.13 10.44 -19.17
CA SER A 223 -33.65 11.82 -19.22
C SER A 223 -33.22 12.67 -18.03
N ARG A 224 -32.66 12.06 -16.98
CA ARG A 224 -32.17 12.73 -15.76
C ARG A 224 -30.77 12.30 -15.31
N THR A 225 -30.22 11.17 -15.79
CA THR A 225 -28.87 10.68 -15.44
C THR A 225 -27.82 10.85 -16.55
N ALA A 226 -28.24 11.05 -17.81
CA ALA A 226 -27.31 11.19 -18.91
C ALA A 226 -26.48 12.48 -18.77
N PRO A 227 -25.28 12.54 -19.40
CA PRO A 227 -24.57 13.79 -19.49
C PRO A 227 -25.41 14.81 -20.26
N VAL A 228 -25.37 16.07 -19.83
CA VAL A 228 -26.02 17.16 -20.57
C VAL A 228 -25.32 17.27 -21.94
N PRO A 229 -26.08 17.23 -23.06
CA PRO A 229 -25.47 17.31 -24.38
C PRO A 229 -24.62 18.57 -24.55
N PRO A 230 -23.41 18.47 -25.11
CA PRO A 230 -22.59 19.64 -25.35
C PRO A 230 -23.25 20.52 -26.41
N SER A 231 -23.64 21.74 -26.02
CA SER A 231 -24.10 22.79 -26.93
C SER A 231 -23.20 24.03 -26.79
N GLY A 232 -23.40 25.03 -27.65
CA GLY A 232 -22.61 26.27 -27.61
C GLY A 232 -22.76 27.03 -26.28
N ASP A 233 -23.99 27.19 -25.80
CA ASP A 233 -24.31 27.86 -24.53
C ASP A 233 -24.70 26.83 -23.45
N PRO A 234 -23.87 26.64 -22.40
CA PRO A 234 -24.17 25.74 -21.30
C PRO A 234 -25.49 26.03 -20.58
N ALA A 235 -25.89 27.29 -20.45
CA ALA A 235 -27.13 27.66 -19.76
C ALA A 235 -28.34 27.18 -20.56
N GLN A 236 -28.31 27.42 -21.87
CA GLN A 236 -29.33 26.92 -22.79
C GLN A 236 -29.35 25.38 -22.85
N ALA A 237 -28.19 24.73 -22.94
CA ALA A 237 -28.11 23.26 -22.92
C ALA A 237 -28.75 22.67 -21.66
N TRP A 238 -28.53 23.31 -20.51
CA TRP A 238 -29.15 22.90 -19.25
C TRP A 238 -30.66 23.14 -19.26
N ALA A 239 -31.12 24.28 -19.76
CA ALA A 239 -32.55 24.56 -19.89
C ALA A 239 -33.26 23.53 -20.78
N ASP A 240 -32.70 23.23 -21.95
CA ASP A 240 -33.26 22.22 -22.86
C ASP A 240 -33.29 20.83 -22.21
N TYR A 241 -32.16 20.42 -21.60
CA TYR A 241 -32.09 19.16 -20.86
C TYR A 241 -33.15 19.09 -19.75
N ALA A 242 -33.29 20.14 -18.95
CA ALA A 242 -34.22 20.18 -17.83
C ALA A 242 -35.68 20.17 -18.28
N LEU A 243 -36.02 20.93 -19.32
CA LEU A 243 -37.39 21.00 -19.83
C LEU A 243 -37.79 19.72 -20.58
N ASP A 244 -36.86 19.08 -21.29
CA ASP A 244 -37.16 17.83 -22.02
C ASP A 244 -37.10 16.58 -21.14
N ALA A 245 -36.60 16.68 -19.91
CA ALA A 245 -36.61 15.59 -18.94
C ALA A 245 -38.04 15.16 -18.55
N SER A 246 -38.20 13.86 -18.28
CA SER A 246 -39.47 13.31 -17.81
C SER A 246 -39.80 13.81 -16.40
N VAL A 247 -41.05 14.19 -16.15
CA VAL A 247 -41.51 14.61 -14.82
C VAL A 247 -41.55 13.39 -13.90
N LEU A 248 -40.82 13.46 -12.78
CA LEU A 248 -40.72 12.34 -11.84
C LEU A 248 -41.89 12.29 -10.87
N CYS A 249 -42.18 13.43 -10.23
CA CYS A 249 -43.28 13.59 -9.29
C CYS A 249 -43.98 14.93 -9.51
N ILE A 250 -45.28 14.96 -9.24
CA ILE A 250 -46.11 16.17 -9.17
C ILE A 250 -46.60 16.29 -7.73
N PRO A 251 -46.00 17.16 -6.89
CA PRO A 251 -46.42 17.31 -5.50
C PRO A 251 -47.91 17.61 -5.35
N SER A 252 -48.56 16.93 -4.40
CA SER A 252 -49.99 17.05 -4.11
C SER A 252 -50.27 16.87 -2.62
N HIS A 253 -51.24 17.61 -2.08
CA HIS A 253 -51.68 17.46 -0.68
C HIS A 253 -52.75 16.38 -0.50
N ASP A 254 -53.63 16.21 -1.48
CA ASP A 254 -54.86 15.39 -1.36
C ASP A 254 -54.89 14.19 -2.31
N GLY A 255 -53.78 13.89 -3.00
CA GLY A 255 -53.72 12.84 -4.03
C GLY A 255 -52.33 12.26 -4.28
N SER A 256 -52.24 11.36 -5.26
CA SER A 256 -50.97 10.74 -5.64
C SER A 256 -50.00 11.79 -6.21
N TRP A 257 -48.70 11.61 -5.92
CA TRP A 257 -47.64 12.41 -6.52
C TRP A 257 -47.19 11.86 -7.88
N ASP A 258 -47.81 10.78 -8.38
CA ASP A 258 -47.42 10.12 -9.62
C ASP A 258 -47.61 11.06 -10.83
N ALA A 259 -46.55 11.22 -11.63
CA ALA A 259 -46.63 11.89 -12.91
C ALA A 259 -47.17 10.94 -14.01
N PRO A 260 -47.97 11.45 -14.98
CA PRO A 260 -48.35 10.68 -16.16
C PRO A 260 -47.13 10.14 -16.92
N ARG A 261 -47.22 8.90 -17.43
CA ARG A 261 -46.11 8.25 -18.14
C ARG A 261 -45.74 9.04 -19.40
N GLY A 262 -44.46 9.34 -19.56
CA GLY A 262 -43.94 10.05 -20.74
C GLY A 262 -44.18 11.57 -20.74
N LEU A 263 -44.77 12.13 -19.68
CA LEU A 263 -44.90 13.58 -19.54
C LEU A 263 -43.52 14.20 -19.29
N THR A 264 -43.08 15.08 -20.19
CA THR A 264 -41.90 15.94 -19.98
C THR A 264 -42.30 17.26 -19.36
N MET A 265 -41.36 17.98 -18.74
CA MET A 265 -41.66 19.31 -18.18
C MET A 265 -42.12 20.28 -19.28
N ARG A 266 -41.50 20.23 -20.46
CA ARG A 266 -41.90 21.02 -21.64
C ARG A 266 -43.30 20.64 -22.11
N GLY A 267 -43.63 19.35 -22.15
CA GLY A 267 -44.98 18.88 -22.45
C GLY A 267 -46.00 19.40 -21.45
N TRP A 268 -45.65 19.41 -20.17
CA TRP A 268 -46.50 19.94 -19.09
C TRP A 268 -46.73 21.45 -19.23
N LEU A 269 -45.69 22.24 -19.48
CA LEU A 269 -45.77 23.68 -19.77
C LEU A 269 -46.65 23.98 -20.99
N ARG A 270 -46.69 23.07 -21.96
CA ARG A 270 -47.57 23.14 -23.15
C ARG A 270 -48.99 22.61 -22.92
N GLY A 271 -49.35 22.33 -21.67
CA GLY A 271 -50.71 21.93 -21.26
C GLY A 271 -51.01 20.43 -21.34
N GLN A 272 -50.01 19.55 -21.46
CA GLN A 272 -50.21 18.09 -21.49
C GLN A 272 -50.33 17.45 -20.10
N GLY A 273 -50.04 18.19 -19.03
CA GLY A 273 -50.11 17.69 -17.66
C GLY A 273 -51.45 17.93 -16.98
N PRO A 274 -51.60 17.49 -15.72
CA PRO A 274 -52.89 17.43 -15.02
C PRO A 274 -53.45 18.80 -14.58
N ARG A 275 -52.60 19.83 -14.55
CA ARG A 275 -52.93 21.22 -14.16
C ARG A 275 -51.89 22.19 -14.76
N PRO A 276 -52.09 23.51 -14.76
CA PRO A 276 -51.03 24.46 -15.12
C PRO A 276 -49.79 24.32 -14.24
N VAL A 277 -48.61 24.58 -14.82
CA VAL A 277 -47.31 24.53 -14.15
C VAL A 277 -47.09 25.82 -13.36
N THR A 278 -46.60 25.68 -12.13
CA THR A 278 -46.20 26.79 -11.27
C THR A 278 -44.68 26.84 -11.14
N ARG A 279 -44.14 27.96 -10.65
CA ARG A 279 -42.70 28.08 -10.33
C ARG A 279 -42.23 26.99 -9.36
N ALA A 280 -43.04 26.65 -8.36
CA ALA A 280 -42.73 25.60 -7.41
C ALA A 280 -42.63 24.21 -8.05
N ASP A 281 -43.43 23.92 -9.09
CA ASP A 281 -43.32 22.65 -9.83
C ASP A 281 -42.03 22.56 -10.63
N LEU A 282 -41.63 23.67 -11.26
CA LEU A 282 -40.37 23.75 -11.99
C LEU A 282 -39.17 23.58 -11.04
N ASP A 283 -39.14 24.31 -9.93
CA ASP A 283 -38.07 24.20 -8.92
C ASP A 283 -37.98 22.78 -8.33
N TYR A 284 -39.15 22.17 -8.08
CA TYR A 284 -39.20 20.79 -7.61
C TYR A 284 -38.66 19.82 -8.66
N HIS A 285 -39.07 19.96 -9.93
CA HIS A 285 -38.59 19.13 -11.05
C HIS A 285 -37.07 19.21 -11.21
N LEU A 286 -36.50 20.42 -11.16
CA LEU A 286 -35.05 20.63 -11.21
C LEU A 286 -34.31 19.88 -10.09
N SER A 287 -34.92 19.74 -8.90
CA SER A 287 -34.37 18.94 -7.79
C SER A 287 -34.35 17.42 -8.05
N THR A 288 -35.03 16.95 -9.10
CA THR A 288 -35.11 15.53 -9.48
C THR A 288 -34.21 15.17 -10.67
N LEU A 289 -33.43 16.15 -11.15
CA LEU A 289 -32.41 15.95 -12.17
C LEU A 289 -31.07 15.67 -11.50
N PHE A 290 -30.35 14.69 -12.02
CA PHE A 290 -29.09 14.24 -11.44
C PHE A 290 -28.11 13.75 -12.53
N PRO A 291 -27.77 14.61 -13.50
CA PRO A 291 -26.73 14.31 -14.49
C PRO A 291 -25.35 14.16 -13.79
N PHE A 292 -24.32 13.82 -14.56
CA PHE A 292 -22.94 13.71 -14.03
C PHE A 292 -22.43 15.01 -13.37
N VAL A 293 -22.81 16.15 -13.94
CA VAL A 293 -22.51 17.48 -13.41
C VAL A 293 -23.80 18.28 -13.42
N ARG A 294 -24.25 18.75 -12.25
CA ARG A 294 -25.50 19.50 -12.11
C ARG A 294 -25.23 20.97 -11.79
N PRO A 295 -25.76 21.93 -12.57
CA PRO A 295 -25.66 23.34 -12.25
C PRO A 295 -26.84 23.79 -11.39
N ARG A 296 -26.58 24.40 -10.23
CA ARG A 296 -27.61 24.87 -9.28
C ARG A 296 -27.29 26.22 -8.65
N GLY A 297 -26.58 27.07 -9.41
CA GLY A 297 -25.89 28.26 -8.94
C GLY A 297 -24.40 28.01 -8.72
N PHE A 298 -24.05 26.77 -8.41
CA PHE A 298 -22.70 26.20 -8.38
C PHE A 298 -22.68 24.90 -9.20
N LEU A 299 -21.50 24.32 -9.41
CA LEU A 299 -21.29 23.06 -10.13
C LEU A 299 -21.17 21.92 -9.13
N GLU A 300 -22.10 20.97 -9.21
CA GLU A 300 -22.12 19.79 -8.36
C GLU A 300 -21.66 18.56 -9.16
N ILE A 301 -20.56 17.93 -8.72
CA ILE A 301 -19.92 16.81 -9.40
C ILE A 301 -20.41 15.51 -8.75
N ARG A 302 -21.20 14.72 -9.49
CA ARG A 302 -22.02 13.64 -8.91
C ARG A 302 -21.52 12.23 -9.23
N VAL A 303 -20.40 12.09 -9.91
CA VAL A 303 -19.98 10.79 -10.48
C VAL A 303 -19.11 9.94 -9.55
N ILE A 304 -18.70 10.48 -8.41
CA ILE A 304 -17.68 9.87 -7.54
C ILE A 304 -18.34 8.92 -6.54
N ASP A 305 -17.81 7.70 -6.45
CA ASP A 305 -18.24 6.71 -5.46
C ASP A 305 -17.81 7.15 -4.06
N ALA A 306 -18.58 6.79 -3.03
CA ALA A 306 -18.14 6.96 -1.65
C ALA A 306 -16.81 6.21 -1.40
N GLN A 307 -15.96 6.79 -0.57
CA GLN A 307 -14.59 6.31 -0.32
C GLN A 307 -14.44 5.75 1.10
N ALA A 308 -13.49 4.83 1.28
CA ALA A 308 -13.21 4.22 2.58
C ALA A 308 -12.37 5.14 3.48
N GLY A 309 -12.72 5.21 4.76
CA GLY A 309 -11.93 5.91 5.77
C GLY A 309 -11.65 7.36 5.39
N ALA A 310 -10.38 7.78 5.43
CA ALA A 310 -9.95 9.14 5.12
C ALA A 310 -9.71 9.40 3.61
N ASP A 311 -9.97 8.44 2.72
CA ASP A 311 -9.67 8.60 1.28
C ASP A 311 -10.55 9.67 0.61
N TRP A 312 -11.71 10.02 1.19
CA TRP A 312 -12.54 11.13 0.70
C TRP A 312 -11.79 12.46 0.66
N GLU A 313 -10.80 12.68 1.56
CA GLU A 313 -10.00 13.90 1.59
C GLU A 313 -9.12 14.01 0.34
N ALA A 314 -8.51 12.89 -0.07
CA ALA A 314 -7.71 12.84 -1.27
C ALA A 314 -8.57 13.06 -2.53
N VAL A 315 -9.76 12.44 -2.57
CA VAL A 315 -10.67 12.57 -3.70
C VAL A 315 -11.23 13.98 -3.84
N ALA A 316 -11.63 14.61 -2.73
CA ALA A 316 -12.04 16.01 -2.71
C ALA A 316 -10.90 16.92 -3.17
N ALA A 317 -9.69 16.72 -2.63
CA ALA A 317 -8.53 17.52 -2.99
C ALA A 317 -8.13 17.40 -4.47
N ILE A 318 -8.10 16.17 -5.02
CA ILE A 318 -7.79 15.95 -6.44
C ILE A 318 -8.86 16.60 -7.31
N THR A 319 -10.14 16.34 -7.02
CA THR A 319 -11.26 16.83 -7.82
C THR A 319 -11.32 18.36 -7.83
N THR A 320 -11.17 19.00 -6.67
CA THR A 320 -11.12 20.47 -6.59
C THR A 320 -9.89 21.03 -7.31
N ALA A 321 -8.71 20.44 -7.11
CA ALA A 321 -7.47 20.97 -7.68
C ALA A 321 -7.46 20.96 -9.22
N VAL A 322 -7.95 19.90 -9.86
CA VAL A 322 -8.02 19.82 -11.34
C VAL A 322 -9.10 20.71 -11.97
N VAL A 323 -9.82 21.47 -11.15
CA VAL A 323 -10.88 22.39 -11.59
C VAL A 323 -10.55 23.84 -11.21
N ASP A 324 -10.09 24.07 -9.98
CA ASP A 324 -9.88 25.40 -9.39
C ASP A 324 -8.47 25.96 -9.56
N ASP A 325 -7.44 25.11 -9.62
CA ASP A 325 -6.09 25.58 -9.92
C ASP A 325 -5.86 25.59 -11.43
N GLU A 326 -5.55 26.77 -11.98
CA GLU A 326 -5.44 26.98 -13.42
C GLU A 326 -4.43 26.03 -14.09
N GLN A 327 -3.26 25.82 -13.49
CA GLN A 327 -2.21 24.96 -14.05
C GLN A 327 -2.63 23.49 -14.03
N ALA A 328 -3.19 23.03 -12.90
CA ALA A 328 -3.66 21.67 -12.80
C ALA A 328 -4.86 21.42 -13.73
N ALA A 329 -5.73 22.40 -13.90
CA ALA A 329 -6.92 22.28 -14.72
C ALA A 329 -6.59 22.25 -16.23
N ASP A 330 -5.56 22.97 -16.67
CA ASP A 330 -5.06 22.89 -18.04
C ASP A 330 -4.35 21.55 -18.31
N ALA A 331 -3.50 21.10 -17.38
CA ALA A 331 -2.85 19.78 -17.48
C ALA A 331 -3.88 18.64 -17.50
N ALA A 332 -4.93 18.73 -16.68
CA ALA A 332 -6.01 17.76 -16.65
C ALA A 332 -6.82 17.76 -17.95
N ALA A 333 -7.07 18.93 -18.55
CA ALA A 333 -7.75 19.04 -19.84
C ALA A 333 -6.95 18.37 -20.97
N GLU A 334 -5.63 18.56 -21.00
CA GLU A 334 -4.74 17.89 -21.95
C GLU A 334 -4.74 16.37 -21.73
N ALA A 335 -4.62 15.94 -20.47
CA ALA A 335 -4.62 14.52 -20.09
C ALA A 335 -5.91 13.80 -20.50
N CYS A 336 -7.06 14.49 -20.46
CA CYS A 336 -8.36 13.94 -20.86
C CYS A 336 -8.56 13.85 -22.39
N GLY A 337 -7.72 14.51 -23.21
CA GLY A 337 -7.88 14.53 -24.68
C GLY A 337 -8.05 13.14 -25.31
N PRO A 338 -7.17 12.17 -25.02
CA PRO A 338 -7.28 10.80 -25.54
C PRO A 338 -8.53 10.04 -25.10
N VAL A 339 -9.18 10.42 -24.00
CA VAL A 339 -10.39 9.72 -23.49
C VAL A 339 -11.58 9.91 -24.44
N GLY A 340 -11.62 11.03 -25.16
CA GLY A 340 -12.69 11.36 -26.11
C GLY A 340 -12.76 10.45 -27.34
N VAL A 341 -11.76 9.60 -27.58
CA VAL A 341 -11.78 8.63 -28.70
C VAL A 341 -12.49 7.32 -28.36
N LEU A 342 -12.81 7.09 -27.07
CA LEU A 342 -13.56 5.91 -26.65
C LEU A 342 -15.02 6.02 -27.13
N ILE A 343 -15.58 4.89 -27.59
CA ILE A 343 -16.97 4.84 -28.10
C ILE A 343 -17.98 5.22 -27.00
N ASP A 344 -17.75 4.73 -25.78
CA ASP A 344 -18.54 5.06 -24.59
C ASP A 344 -17.61 5.20 -23.38
N PRO A 345 -17.00 6.39 -23.19
CA PRO A 345 -16.02 6.62 -22.14
C PRO A 345 -16.60 6.36 -20.74
N MET A 346 -17.88 6.65 -20.53
CA MET A 346 -18.51 6.51 -19.22
C MET A 346 -18.75 5.05 -18.86
N ARG A 347 -19.23 4.25 -19.80
CA ARG A 347 -19.39 2.82 -19.58
C ARG A 347 -18.04 2.12 -19.45
N ALA A 348 -17.03 2.53 -20.22
CA ALA A 348 -15.67 2.04 -20.07
C ALA A 348 -15.12 2.36 -18.67
N ALA A 349 -15.31 3.59 -18.19
CA ALA A 349 -14.92 4.00 -16.84
C ALA A 349 -15.63 3.20 -15.75
N ALA A 350 -16.95 3.05 -15.84
CA ALA A 350 -17.72 2.28 -14.86
C ALA A 350 -17.30 0.80 -14.85
N ARG A 351 -17.00 0.21 -16.01
CA ARG A 351 -16.68 -1.21 -16.14
C ARG A 351 -15.25 -1.52 -15.75
N ASN A 352 -14.30 -0.82 -16.37
CA ASN A 352 -12.88 -1.16 -16.36
C ASN A 352 -12.08 -0.22 -15.45
N ALA A 353 -12.59 0.98 -15.15
CA ALA A 353 -11.88 1.99 -14.37
C ALA A 353 -10.43 2.19 -14.87
N MET A 354 -9.45 2.13 -13.96
CA MET A 354 -8.03 2.26 -14.27
C MET A 354 -7.42 1.06 -15.02
N ALA A 355 -8.20 0.04 -15.37
CA ALA A 355 -7.75 -1.02 -16.29
C ALA A 355 -7.92 -0.63 -17.77
N GLU A 356 -8.65 0.45 -18.08
CA GLU A 356 -8.73 1.03 -19.42
C GLU A 356 -7.55 1.99 -19.64
N PRO A 357 -6.60 1.71 -20.55
CA PRO A 357 -5.34 2.45 -20.63
C PRO A 357 -5.49 3.97 -20.81
N ALA A 358 -6.46 4.41 -21.63
CA ALA A 358 -6.68 5.83 -21.86
C ALA A 358 -7.16 6.55 -20.58
N LEU A 359 -8.03 5.89 -19.81
CA LEU A 359 -8.55 6.41 -18.54
C LEU A 359 -7.50 6.36 -17.43
N ALA A 360 -6.71 5.28 -17.38
CA ALA A 360 -5.64 5.11 -16.40
C ALA A 360 -4.60 6.22 -16.53
N ARG A 361 -4.09 6.44 -17.75
CA ARG A 361 -3.14 7.51 -18.04
C ARG A 361 -3.72 8.88 -17.72
N ALA A 362 -4.96 9.15 -18.14
CA ALA A 362 -5.60 10.43 -17.86
C ALA A 362 -5.78 10.66 -16.35
N GLY A 363 -6.23 9.64 -15.60
CA GLY A 363 -6.46 9.71 -14.16
C GLY A 363 -5.19 9.96 -13.37
N LEU A 364 -4.09 9.25 -13.70
CA LEU A 364 -2.79 9.45 -13.05
C LEU A 364 -2.24 10.86 -13.31
N LEU A 365 -2.28 11.33 -14.56
CA LEU A 365 -1.82 12.67 -14.90
C LEU A 365 -2.66 13.76 -14.22
N CYS A 366 -3.99 13.57 -14.11
CA CYS A 366 -4.87 14.47 -13.37
C CYS A 366 -4.50 14.51 -11.88
N ALA A 367 -4.24 13.36 -11.26
CA ALA A 367 -3.88 13.29 -9.85
C ALA A 367 -2.46 13.82 -9.56
N GLU A 368 -1.50 13.63 -10.47
CA GLU A 368 -0.17 14.25 -10.39
C GLU A 368 -0.25 15.78 -10.53
N ALA A 369 -1.05 16.27 -11.49
CA ALA A 369 -1.31 17.70 -11.65
C ALA A 369 -1.95 18.30 -10.40
N ALA A 370 -2.93 17.61 -9.80
CA ALA A 370 -3.52 17.98 -8.53
C ALA A 370 -2.48 18.05 -7.40
N LEU A 371 -1.63 17.03 -7.27
CA LEU A 371 -0.57 17.00 -6.25
C LEU A 371 0.37 18.21 -6.36
N GLY A 372 0.72 18.61 -7.59
CA GLY A 372 1.50 19.82 -7.86
C GLY A 372 0.78 21.12 -7.49
N ALA A 373 -0.55 21.13 -7.46
CA ALA A 373 -1.37 22.28 -7.10
C ALA A 373 -1.67 22.40 -5.59
N LEU A 374 -1.61 21.31 -4.82
CA LEU A 374 -2.01 21.31 -3.40
C LEU A 374 -1.29 22.38 -2.57
N GLY A 375 0.00 22.63 -2.85
CA GLY A 375 0.76 23.68 -2.17
C GLY A 375 0.24 25.09 -2.47
N ARG A 376 -0.23 25.34 -3.70
CA ARG A 376 -0.84 26.63 -4.09
C ARG A 376 -2.23 26.81 -3.50
N LEU A 377 -2.95 25.70 -3.30
CA LEU A 377 -4.28 25.68 -2.67
C LEU A 377 -4.23 25.69 -1.13
N GLY A 378 -3.04 25.80 -0.52
CA GLY A 378 -2.89 25.89 0.94
C GLY A 378 -3.25 24.61 1.69
N VAL A 379 -3.24 23.45 1.02
CA VAL A 379 -3.65 22.17 1.60
C VAL A 379 -2.63 21.65 2.61
N ASP A 380 -3.12 21.14 3.74
CA ASP A 380 -2.28 20.65 4.83
C ASP A 380 -1.44 19.40 4.44
N ALA A 381 -0.36 19.16 5.19
CA ALA A 381 0.54 18.04 4.93
C ALA A 381 -0.15 16.67 5.02
N ARG A 382 -1.19 16.54 5.86
CA ARG A 382 -1.95 15.30 6.03
C ARG A 382 -2.75 14.96 4.77
N THR A 383 -3.47 15.93 4.23
CA THR A 383 -4.27 15.78 3.02
C THR A 383 -3.37 15.56 1.81
N ARG A 384 -2.26 16.30 1.72
CA ARG A 384 -1.21 16.05 0.72
C ARG A 384 -0.69 14.62 0.79
N PHE A 385 -0.37 14.13 1.98
CA PHE A 385 0.06 12.76 2.21
C PHE A 385 -1.00 11.74 1.75
N LEU A 386 -2.28 12.01 1.99
CA LEU A 386 -3.37 11.14 1.55
C LEU A 386 -3.47 11.09 0.02
N VAL A 387 -3.26 12.21 -0.67
CA VAL A 387 -3.18 12.27 -2.15
C VAL A 387 -1.96 11.50 -2.67
N GLU A 388 -0.78 11.68 -2.07
CA GLU A 388 0.44 10.93 -2.42
C GLU A 388 0.24 9.42 -2.23
N ARG A 389 -0.33 9.01 -1.09
CA ARG A 389 -0.67 7.60 -0.80
C ARG A 389 -1.70 7.06 -1.80
N PHE A 390 -2.68 7.88 -2.20
CA PHE A 390 -3.68 7.51 -3.20
C PHE A 390 -3.02 7.25 -4.56
N LEU A 391 -2.09 8.11 -4.98
CA LEU A 391 -1.30 7.96 -6.21
C LEU A 391 -0.37 6.74 -6.19
N GLU A 392 0.34 6.52 -5.07
CA GLU A 392 1.24 5.37 -4.89
C GLU A 392 0.51 4.05 -5.07
N ARG A 393 -0.73 3.91 -4.54
CA ARG A 393 -1.53 2.69 -4.73
C ARG A 393 -1.81 2.39 -6.21
N HIS A 394 -2.12 3.42 -7.00
CA HIS A 394 -2.46 3.25 -8.42
C HIS A 394 -1.23 3.05 -9.31
N THR A 395 -0.15 3.80 -9.05
CA THR A 395 1.11 3.67 -9.78
C THR A 395 1.85 2.38 -9.45
N ALA A 396 1.79 1.89 -8.20
CA ALA A 396 2.29 0.57 -7.84
C ALA A 396 1.50 -0.54 -8.55
N ARG A 397 0.18 -0.39 -8.71
CA ARG A 397 -0.69 -1.34 -9.42
C ARG A 397 -0.38 -1.38 -10.93
N GLU A 398 -0.19 -0.25 -11.59
CA GLU A 398 0.24 -0.21 -13.00
C GLU A 398 1.65 -0.79 -13.21
N ARG A 399 2.61 -0.42 -12.35
CA ARG A 399 3.97 -0.99 -12.42
C ARG A 399 3.98 -2.50 -12.18
N ARG A 400 3.04 -3.03 -11.37
CA ARG A 400 2.83 -4.48 -11.19
C ARG A 400 2.18 -5.14 -12.41
N MET A 401 1.14 -4.53 -13.00
CA MET A 401 0.46 -5.07 -14.19
C MET A 401 1.35 -5.07 -15.45
N ASN A 402 2.32 -4.17 -15.55
CA ASN A 402 3.26 -4.08 -16.66
C ASN A 402 4.64 -4.73 -16.37
N HIS A 403 4.85 -5.34 -15.20
CA HIS A 403 6.09 -6.07 -14.92
C HIS A 403 6.00 -7.51 -15.44
N PRO A 404 6.89 -7.95 -16.34
CA PRO A 404 7.04 -9.38 -16.62
C PRO A 404 7.57 -10.03 -15.34
N GLY A 405 6.72 -10.73 -14.60
CA GLY A 405 7.08 -11.34 -13.31
C GLY A 405 5.94 -11.40 -12.28
N PHE A 406 4.86 -10.64 -12.45
CA PHE A 406 3.67 -10.81 -11.62
C PHE A 406 2.78 -11.94 -12.15
N PRO A 407 2.24 -12.84 -11.30
CA PRO A 407 1.24 -13.80 -11.75
C PRO A 407 -0.02 -13.04 -12.22
N PRO A 408 -0.79 -13.61 -13.17
CA PRO A 408 -2.01 -13.01 -13.68
C PRO A 408 -3.02 -12.69 -12.56
N HIS A 409 -3.96 -11.77 -12.77
CA HIS A 409 -5.04 -11.51 -11.81
C HIS A 409 -6.27 -12.38 -12.13
N GLY A 410 -6.85 -13.02 -11.11
CA GLY A 410 -8.04 -13.89 -11.21
C GLY A 410 -8.12 -14.91 -10.06
N PRO A 411 -9.24 -15.64 -9.90
CA PRO A 411 -9.43 -16.63 -8.83
C PRO A 411 -8.34 -17.72 -8.80
N GLU A 412 -7.88 -18.16 -9.98
CA GLU A 412 -6.78 -19.13 -10.11
C GLU A 412 -5.45 -18.60 -9.56
N ALA A 413 -5.18 -17.30 -9.71
CA ALA A 413 -3.95 -16.70 -9.22
C ALA A 413 -3.98 -16.42 -7.71
N ALA A 414 -5.16 -16.11 -7.17
CA ALA A 414 -5.37 -16.05 -5.73
C ALA A 414 -5.15 -17.43 -5.09
N GLY A 415 -5.66 -18.51 -5.71
CA GLY A 415 -5.38 -19.89 -5.30
C GLY A 415 -3.88 -20.21 -5.30
N ALA A 416 -3.18 -19.94 -6.40
CA ALA A 416 -1.73 -20.17 -6.49
C ALA A 416 -0.91 -19.34 -5.48
N LEU A 417 -1.35 -18.11 -5.16
CA LEU A 417 -0.71 -17.30 -4.12
C LEU A 417 -0.91 -17.92 -2.72
N LYS A 418 -2.13 -18.36 -2.39
CA LYS A 418 -2.41 -19.05 -1.12
C LYS A 418 -1.58 -20.32 -0.99
N GLU A 419 -1.50 -21.14 -2.03
CA GLU A 419 -0.66 -22.34 -2.04
C GLU A 419 0.82 -22.01 -1.79
N ARG A 420 1.36 -20.97 -2.45
CA ARG A 420 2.74 -20.52 -2.20
C ARG A 420 2.95 -20.05 -0.78
N ILE A 421 2.00 -19.32 -0.21
CA ILE A 421 2.05 -18.85 1.18
C ILE A 421 2.03 -20.05 2.14
N ALA A 422 1.10 -20.99 1.96
CA ALA A 422 1.00 -22.20 2.77
C ALA A 422 2.31 -23.01 2.73
N CYS A 423 2.85 -23.24 1.52
CA CYS A 423 4.15 -23.88 1.34
C CYS A 423 5.28 -23.12 2.06
N GLY A 424 5.25 -21.79 2.01
CA GLY A 424 6.23 -20.92 2.66
C GLY A 424 6.20 -21.04 4.19
N LEU A 425 5.00 -20.97 4.77
CA LEU A 425 4.78 -21.14 6.21
C LEU A 425 5.21 -22.54 6.67
N GLU A 426 4.80 -23.59 5.97
CA GLU A 426 5.20 -24.96 6.29
C GLU A 426 6.72 -25.14 6.22
N ARG A 427 7.36 -24.58 5.17
CA ARG A 427 8.81 -24.64 4.99
C ARG A 427 9.55 -23.96 6.15
N SER A 428 9.13 -22.74 6.53
CA SER A 428 9.77 -22.00 7.62
C SER A 428 9.64 -22.74 8.96
N ARG A 429 8.46 -23.28 9.26
CA ARG A 429 8.24 -24.03 10.51
C ARG A 429 8.98 -25.36 10.55
N ARG A 430 9.01 -26.10 9.44
CA ARG A 430 9.79 -27.34 9.35
C ARG A 430 11.26 -27.07 9.66
N ARG A 431 11.79 -25.94 9.18
CA ARG A 431 13.17 -25.52 9.44
C ARG A 431 13.40 -25.19 10.92
N VAL A 432 12.52 -24.40 11.54
CA VAL A 432 12.59 -24.11 12.98
C VAL A 432 12.51 -25.38 13.82
N HIS A 433 11.64 -26.33 13.47
CA HIS A 433 11.59 -27.61 14.15
C HIS A 433 12.89 -28.41 14.00
N ALA A 434 13.48 -28.45 12.80
CA ALA A 434 14.75 -29.13 12.57
C ALA A 434 15.92 -28.52 13.37
N LEU A 435 15.92 -27.20 13.58
CA LEU A 435 16.93 -26.50 14.37
C LEU A 435 16.72 -26.64 15.89
N THR A 436 15.62 -27.25 16.31
CA THR A 436 15.27 -27.41 17.73
C THR A 436 15.15 -28.88 18.14
N THR A 437 15.76 -29.82 17.43
CA THR A 437 15.69 -31.26 17.76
C THR A 437 16.73 -31.74 18.78
N CYS A 438 17.53 -30.84 19.37
CA CYS A 438 18.48 -31.21 20.42
C CYS A 438 17.78 -31.46 21.76
N ASP A 439 18.53 -31.98 22.73
CA ASP A 439 18.02 -32.31 24.06
C ASP A 439 17.41 -31.08 24.76
N GLU A 440 16.47 -31.32 25.68
CA GLU A 440 15.74 -30.26 26.38
C GLU A 440 16.67 -29.30 27.14
N GLU A 441 17.71 -29.81 27.79
CA GLU A 441 18.73 -29.00 28.46
C GLU A 441 19.40 -28.02 27.48
N GLU A 442 19.68 -28.46 26.26
CA GLU A 442 20.31 -27.66 25.21
C GLU A 442 19.38 -26.58 24.64
N LEU A 443 18.07 -26.84 24.60
CA LEU A 443 17.06 -25.87 24.18
C LEU A 443 16.84 -24.76 25.22
N LEU A 444 16.92 -25.12 26.49
CA LEU A 444 16.77 -24.21 27.63
C LEU A 444 18.06 -23.43 27.94
N ALA A 445 19.22 -23.97 27.57
CA ALA A 445 20.51 -23.35 27.85
C ALA A 445 20.74 -22.04 27.07
N GLN A 446 21.36 -21.07 27.75
CA GLN A 446 21.96 -19.92 27.09
C GLN A 446 23.41 -20.20 26.70
N HIS A 447 23.63 -20.51 25.43
CA HIS A 447 24.96 -20.79 24.87
C HIS A 447 25.88 -19.56 24.82
N SER A 448 25.29 -18.36 24.79
CA SER A 448 26.01 -17.09 24.82
C SER A 448 25.09 -15.97 25.31
N PRO A 449 25.58 -15.00 26.10
CA PRO A 449 24.81 -13.80 26.45
C PRO A 449 24.33 -12.98 25.24
N LEU A 450 24.93 -13.20 24.07
CA LEU A 450 24.53 -12.57 22.81
C LEU A 450 23.27 -13.17 22.18
N MET A 451 22.82 -14.33 22.65
CA MET A 451 21.77 -15.12 22.01
C MET A 451 20.70 -15.53 23.04
N SER A 452 19.47 -15.70 22.58
CA SER A 452 18.43 -16.36 23.39
C SER A 452 18.71 -17.86 23.51
N PRO A 453 18.14 -18.52 24.53
CA PRO A 453 17.87 -19.96 24.47
C PRO A 453 17.05 -20.31 23.23
N LEU A 454 17.30 -21.48 22.62
CA LEU A 454 16.59 -21.90 21.40
C LEU A 454 15.08 -22.03 21.64
N VAL A 455 14.66 -22.40 22.85
CA VAL A 455 13.22 -22.45 23.21
C VAL A 455 12.55 -21.08 23.15
N TRP A 456 13.29 -19.99 23.44
CA TRP A 456 12.75 -18.64 23.38
C TRP A 456 12.44 -18.27 21.94
N ASP A 457 13.40 -18.49 21.03
CA ASP A 457 13.20 -18.24 19.61
C ASP A 457 12.09 -19.14 19.02
N LEU A 458 11.95 -20.40 19.48
CA LEU A 458 10.90 -21.33 19.07
C LEU A 458 9.49 -20.80 19.40
N ALA A 459 9.27 -20.33 20.62
CA ALA A 459 7.97 -19.79 21.03
C ALA A 459 7.74 -18.37 20.46
N HIS A 460 8.79 -17.55 20.36
CA HIS A 460 8.72 -16.19 19.81
C HIS A 460 8.22 -16.18 18.36
N VAL A 461 8.69 -17.08 17.49
CA VAL A 461 8.18 -17.14 16.10
C VAL A 461 6.69 -17.47 16.05
N GLY A 462 6.20 -18.29 16.98
CA GLY A 462 4.76 -18.55 17.11
C GLY A 462 3.99 -17.35 17.64
N SER A 463 4.54 -16.64 18.62
CA SER A 463 3.90 -15.41 19.15
C SER A 463 3.79 -14.31 18.12
N GLN A 464 4.82 -14.10 17.29
CA GLN A 464 4.74 -13.13 16.19
C GLN A 464 3.78 -13.60 15.09
N GLU A 465 3.78 -14.89 14.73
CA GLU A 465 2.80 -15.44 13.80
C GLU A 465 1.36 -15.25 14.30
N GLU A 466 1.11 -15.46 15.58
CA GLU A 466 -0.19 -15.24 16.21
C GLU A 466 -0.60 -13.76 16.15
N LEU A 467 0.29 -12.86 16.59
CA LEU A 467 0.03 -11.42 16.60
C LEU A 467 -0.43 -10.93 15.21
N TRP A 468 0.32 -11.26 14.18
CA TRP A 468 0.07 -10.71 12.85
C TRP A 468 -0.97 -11.47 12.05
N LEU A 469 -0.97 -12.81 12.09
CA LEU A 469 -1.85 -13.61 11.24
C LEU A 469 -3.16 -13.98 11.94
N VAL A 470 -3.11 -14.30 13.23
CA VAL A 470 -4.29 -14.77 13.98
C VAL A 470 -5.09 -13.61 14.53
N ARG A 471 -4.43 -12.65 15.18
CA ARG A 471 -5.06 -11.50 15.82
C ARG A 471 -5.35 -10.38 14.81
N ASP A 472 -4.32 -9.84 14.15
CA ASP A 472 -4.51 -8.68 13.27
C ASP A 472 -5.22 -9.03 11.96
N VAL A 473 -4.76 -10.07 11.25
CA VAL A 473 -5.41 -10.50 9.99
C VAL A 473 -6.71 -11.28 10.27
N GLY A 474 -6.70 -12.17 11.26
CA GLY A 474 -7.86 -13.03 11.56
C GLY A 474 -8.94 -12.39 12.43
N GLY A 475 -8.62 -11.32 13.17
CA GLY A 475 -9.54 -10.70 14.13
C GLY A 475 -9.91 -11.60 15.31
N LEU A 476 -9.05 -12.57 15.65
CA LEU A 476 -9.31 -13.54 16.74
C LEU A 476 -8.64 -13.11 18.05
N ASP A 477 -9.20 -13.56 19.17
CA ASP A 477 -8.61 -13.39 20.49
C ASP A 477 -7.27 -14.14 20.61
N PRO A 478 -6.32 -13.64 21.44
CA PRO A 478 -5.09 -14.33 21.73
C PRO A 478 -5.35 -15.68 22.42
N LEU A 479 -4.61 -16.71 22.01
CA LEU A 479 -4.58 -18.06 22.56
C LEU A 479 -4.02 -18.08 23.98
N ARG A 480 -2.90 -17.39 24.20
CA ARG A 480 -2.18 -17.33 25.47
C ARG A 480 -1.76 -15.88 25.79
N PRO A 481 -2.69 -14.97 26.12
CA PRO A 481 -2.35 -13.57 26.43
C PRO A 481 -1.34 -13.43 27.58
N GLU A 482 -1.24 -14.42 28.48
CA GLU A 482 -0.32 -14.44 29.61
C GLU A 482 1.17 -14.57 29.23
N ILE A 483 1.49 -14.96 27.98
CA ILE A 483 2.89 -15.09 27.52
C ILE A 483 3.36 -13.95 26.62
N ASP A 484 2.48 -13.01 26.24
CA ASP A 484 2.78 -11.94 25.27
C ASP A 484 4.05 -11.17 25.63
N SER A 485 4.19 -10.74 26.90
CA SER A 485 5.36 -9.98 27.37
C SER A 485 6.64 -10.81 27.38
N LEU A 486 6.55 -12.13 27.61
CA LEU A 486 7.73 -13.01 27.73
C LEU A 486 8.50 -13.13 26.40
N TYR A 487 7.78 -13.01 25.30
CA TYR A 487 8.29 -13.14 23.94
C TYR A 487 8.39 -11.81 23.21
N ASP A 488 8.22 -10.68 23.90
CA ASP A 488 8.56 -9.36 23.37
C ASP A 488 10.08 -9.14 23.42
N ALA A 489 10.68 -8.93 22.24
CA ALA A 489 12.12 -8.74 22.11
C ALA A 489 12.62 -7.40 22.68
N PHE A 490 11.76 -6.40 22.82
CA PHE A 490 12.06 -5.06 23.33
C PHE A 490 11.96 -4.98 24.85
N GLU A 491 11.05 -5.72 25.47
CA GLU A 491 10.93 -5.76 26.93
C GLU A 491 12.09 -6.55 27.58
N HIS A 492 12.61 -7.56 26.88
CA HIS A 492 13.58 -8.49 27.44
C HIS A 492 14.85 -8.62 26.60
N SER A 493 15.95 -8.06 27.14
CA SER A 493 17.28 -8.20 26.56
C SER A 493 17.70 -9.66 26.45
N ARG A 494 18.51 -9.99 25.43
CA ARG A 494 18.92 -11.40 25.16
C ARG A 494 19.53 -12.10 26.38
N SER A 495 20.36 -11.40 27.15
CA SER A 495 21.00 -11.94 28.36
C SER A 495 20.03 -12.21 29.50
N ALA A 496 18.86 -11.57 29.54
CA ALA A 496 17.87 -11.73 30.61
C ALA A 496 16.84 -12.83 30.33
N ARG A 497 16.72 -13.28 29.08
CA ARG A 497 15.73 -14.30 28.66
C ARG A 497 15.78 -15.61 29.45
N PRO A 498 16.94 -16.13 29.90
CA PRO A 498 16.98 -17.39 30.65
C PRO A 498 16.34 -17.31 32.03
N SER A 499 16.16 -16.12 32.62
CA SER A 499 15.50 -15.95 33.92
C SER A 499 13.98 -15.81 33.84
N LEU A 500 13.43 -15.76 32.62
CA LEU A 500 11.98 -15.65 32.41
C LEU A 500 11.31 -17.02 32.64
N PRO A 501 10.05 -17.04 33.07
CA PRO A 501 9.25 -18.26 33.15
C PRO A 501 8.79 -18.71 31.75
N LEU A 502 9.75 -19.10 30.90
CA LEU A 502 9.49 -19.53 29.53
C LEU A 502 8.62 -20.79 29.51
N LEU A 503 7.82 -20.93 28.45
CA LEU A 503 7.21 -22.21 28.12
C LEU A 503 8.28 -23.28 27.96
N ASP A 504 7.99 -24.49 28.45
CA ASP A 504 8.84 -25.63 28.17
C ASP A 504 8.80 -26.00 26.66
N PRO A 505 9.73 -26.85 26.17
CA PRO A 505 9.78 -27.19 24.75
C PRO A 505 8.52 -27.89 24.23
N ALA A 506 7.82 -28.68 25.03
CA ALA A 506 6.61 -29.39 24.61
C ALA A 506 5.44 -28.41 24.47
N ASP A 507 5.24 -27.55 25.46
CA ASP A 507 4.23 -26.48 25.46
C ASP A 507 4.48 -25.45 24.37
N SER A 508 5.75 -25.13 24.09
CA SER A 508 6.13 -24.26 22.97
C SER A 508 5.72 -24.89 21.63
N ARG A 509 5.99 -26.17 21.42
CA ARG A 509 5.61 -26.87 20.17
C ARG A 509 4.10 -26.98 20.01
N ALA A 510 3.38 -27.30 21.09
CA ALA A 510 1.93 -27.37 21.08
C ALA A 510 1.32 -26.02 20.71
N TYR A 511 1.76 -24.95 21.37
CA TYR A 511 1.30 -23.58 21.11
C TYR A 511 1.54 -23.15 19.66
N ILE A 512 2.77 -23.26 19.16
CA ILE A 512 3.04 -22.82 17.78
C ILE A 512 2.33 -23.70 16.75
N GLY A 513 2.09 -24.97 17.06
CA GLY A 513 1.29 -25.87 16.22
C GLY A 513 -0.16 -25.40 16.09
N GLU A 514 -0.77 -24.98 17.20
CA GLU A 514 -2.13 -24.42 17.21
C GLU A 514 -2.20 -23.07 16.47
N VAL A 515 -1.25 -22.17 16.72
CA VAL A 515 -1.13 -20.90 15.98
C VAL A 515 -1.06 -21.17 14.47
N ARG A 516 -0.25 -22.14 14.04
CA ARG A 516 -0.10 -22.48 12.63
C ARG A 516 -1.39 -23.00 12.02
N ALA A 517 -2.10 -23.88 12.72
CA ALA A 517 -3.38 -24.41 12.23
C ALA A 517 -4.37 -23.25 11.99
N LYS A 518 -4.47 -22.31 12.95
CA LYS A 518 -5.31 -21.11 12.79
C LYS A 518 -4.85 -20.21 11.65
N ALA A 519 -3.54 -19.98 11.50
CA ALA A 519 -3.00 -19.15 10.43
C ALA A 519 -3.33 -19.72 9.03
N LEU A 520 -3.29 -21.04 8.87
CA LEU A 520 -3.69 -21.72 7.63
C LEU A 520 -5.21 -21.63 7.40
N ASP A 521 -6.04 -21.84 8.43
CA ASP A 521 -7.49 -21.64 8.34
C ASP A 521 -7.86 -20.21 7.92
N ILE A 522 -7.12 -19.22 8.42
CA ILE A 522 -7.30 -17.81 8.09
C ILE A 522 -6.87 -17.54 6.64
N LEU A 523 -5.70 -18.06 6.22
CA LEU A 523 -5.22 -17.96 4.84
C LEU A 523 -6.26 -18.44 3.84
N ASP A 524 -6.95 -19.54 4.12
CA ASP A 524 -8.00 -20.10 3.26
C ASP A 524 -9.21 -19.16 3.11
N ARG A 525 -9.53 -18.37 4.14
CA ARG A 525 -10.74 -17.53 4.19
C ARG A 525 -10.52 -16.09 3.72
N VAL A 526 -9.33 -15.53 3.91
CA VAL A 526 -9.07 -14.12 3.57
C VAL A 526 -8.86 -13.90 2.06
N PRO A 527 -9.29 -12.77 1.50
CA PRO A 527 -9.22 -12.53 0.06
C PRO A 527 -7.80 -12.18 -0.47
N LEU A 528 -6.82 -11.92 0.41
CA LEU A 528 -5.46 -11.45 0.07
C LEU A 528 -5.41 -10.13 -0.74
N GLU A 529 -6.42 -9.28 -0.52
CA GLU A 529 -6.56 -7.94 -1.08
C GLU A 529 -7.44 -7.09 -0.14
N GLY A 530 -7.51 -5.78 -0.38
CA GLY A 530 -8.44 -4.88 0.33
C GLY A 530 -7.89 -4.21 1.60
N SER A 531 -6.73 -4.64 2.10
CA SER A 531 -5.97 -3.91 3.14
C SER A 531 -4.46 -4.00 2.86
N PRO A 532 -3.63 -3.05 3.34
CA PRO A 532 -2.18 -3.13 3.17
C PRO A 532 -1.54 -4.41 3.73
N LEU A 533 -2.10 -4.98 4.81
CA LEU A 533 -1.62 -6.24 5.38
C LEU A 533 -1.96 -7.46 4.50
N LEU A 534 -3.11 -7.43 3.84
CA LEU A 534 -3.59 -8.53 3.00
C LEU A 534 -3.11 -8.44 1.56
N GLU A 535 -2.82 -7.24 1.07
CA GLU A 535 -2.41 -6.98 -0.32
C GLU A 535 -1.26 -7.90 -0.75
N ALA A 536 -1.51 -8.76 -1.73
CA ALA A 536 -0.56 -9.76 -2.21
C ALA A 536 0.01 -10.69 -1.10
N GLY A 537 -0.74 -10.88 -0.02
CA GLY A 537 -0.38 -11.68 1.14
C GLY A 537 0.79 -11.10 1.94
N PHE A 538 0.96 -9.77 1.98
CA PHE A 538 2.08 -9.10 2.65
C PHE A 538 2.33 -9.62 4.07
N ALA A 539 1.31 -9.67 4.94
CA ALA A 539 1.48 -10.10 6.34
C ALA A 539 2.01 -11.53 6.44
N PHE A 540 1.52 -12.43 5.58
CA PHE A 540 2.01 -13.81 5.53
C PHE A 540 3.45 -13.89 5.02
N GLY A 541 3.77 -13.15 3.96
CA GLY A 541 5.14 -13.04 3.45
C GLY A 541 6.11 -12.44 4.48
N MET A 542 5.66 -11.48 5.28
CA MET A 542 6.42 -10.89 6.38
C MET A 542 6.70 -11.92 7.47
N ILE A 543 5.70 -12.72 7.87
CA ILE A 543 5.88 -13.77 8.89
C ILE A 543 6.78 -14.91 8.41
N ILE A 544 6.65 -15.33 7.15
CA ILE A 544 7.59 -16.29 6.56
C ILE A 544 9.03 -15.76 6.67
N GLN A 545 9.24 -14.47 6.40
CA GLN A 545 10.56 -13.86 6.51
C GLN A 545 11.05 -13.74 7.95
N HIS A 546 10.19 -13.33 8.87
CA HIS A 546 10.51 -13.25 10.30
C HIS A 546 10.95 -14.61 10.85
N GLU A 547 10.18 -15.67 10.59
CA GLU A 547 10.51 -17.02 11.05
C GLU A 547 11.85 -17.51 10.45
N GLN A 548 12.13 -17.17 9.19
CA GLN A 548 13.39 -17.53 8.53
C GLN A 548 14.60 -16.72 9.06
N GLN A 549 14.42 -15.46 9.44
CA GLN A 549 15.44 -14.66 10.11
C GLN A 549 15.77 -15.23 11.51
N HIS A 550 14.76 -15.69 12.24
CA HIS A 550 14.98 -16.41 13.50
C HIS A 550 15.64 -17.77 13.29
N ALA A 551 15.35 -18.48 12.19
CA ALA A 551 16.08 -19.70 11.84
C ALA A 551 17.59 -19.44 11.61
N GLU A 552 17.95 -18.32 10.98
CA GLU A 552 19.36 -17.90 10.86
C GLU A 552 19.96 -17.52 12.23
N THR A 553 19.18 -16.86 13.10
CA THR A 553 19.58 -16.55 14.48
C THR A 553 19.83 -17.82 15.30
N MET A 554 18.96 -18.83 15.19
CA MET A 554 19.14 -20.14 15.83
C MET A 554 20.41 -20.85 15.33
N LEU A 555 20.72 -20.76 14.03
CA LEU A 555 21.99 -21.27 13.49
C LEU A 555 23.19 -20.55 14.10
N ALA A 556 23.14 -19.23 14.29
CA ALA A 556 24.22 -18.51 14.99
C ALA A 556 24.37 -18.97 16.45
N THR A 557 23.27 -19.30 17.14
CA THR A 557 23.29 -19.92 18.47
C THR A 557 23.99 -21.28 18.45
N HIS A 558 23.66 -22.13 17.48
CA HIS A 558 24.30 -23.44 17.29
C HIS A 558 25.78 -23.34 16.96
N GLN A 559 26.20 -22.30 16.23
CA GLN A 559 27.62 -22.05 15.97
C GLN A 559 28.38 -21.65 17.25
N LEU A 560 27.73 -20.93 18.18
CA LEU A 560 28.32 -20.52 19.46
C LEU A 560 28.39 -21.66 20.47
N ARG A 561 27.38 -22.54 20.48
CA ARG A 561 27.26 -23.70 21.36
C ARG A 561 28.57 -24.46 21.49
N ALA A 562 28.93 -24.82 22.72
CA ALA A 562 30.08 -25.67 23.03
C ALA A 562 29.69 -27.16 23.01
N GLY A 563 30.66 -28.04 22.75
CA GLY A 563 30.45 -29.49 22.75
C GLY A 563 30.26 -30.10 21.36
N GLU A 564 29.82 -31.36 21.36
CA GLU A 564 29.71 -32.20 20.17
C GLU A 564 28.69 -31.64 19.15
N PRO A 565 28.93 -31.78 17.83
CA PRO A 565 27.99 -31.34 16.80
C PRO A 565 26.59 -31.95 16.97
N VAL A 566 25.56 -31.10 17.00
CA VAL A 566 24.13 -31.52 17.01
C VAL A 566 23.44 -31.29 15.66
N LEU A 567 24.11 -30.60 14.75
CA LEU A 567 23.66 -30.35 13.38
C LEU A 567 24.72 -30.87 12.42
N HIS A 568 24.27 -31.39 11.27
CA HIS A 568 25.14 -31.96 10.26
C HIS A 568 24.96 -31.27 8.91
N ALA A 569 26.08 -30.80 8.37
CA ALA A 569 26.13 -30.11 7.09
C ALA A 569 25.82 -31.07 5.93
N GLN A 570 25.02 -30.61 4.99
CA GLN A 570 24.92 -31.25 3.68
C GLN A 570 26.12 -30.85 2.82
N PRO A 571 26.74 -31.77 2.07
CA PRO A 571 27.78 -31.42 1.11
C PRO A 571 27.25 -30.43 0.08
N LEU A 572 28.08 -29.46 -0.30
CA LEU A 572 27.82 -28.62 -1.47
C LEU A 572 27.81 -29.50 -2.73
N ASP A 573 26.98 -29.13 -3.70
CA ASP A 573 26.88 -29.86 -4.97
C ASP A 573 28.26 -29.90 -5.67
N PRO A 574 28.82 -31.09 -5.97
CA PRO A 574 30.07 -31.23 -6.71
C PRO A 574 30.08 -30.47 -8.04
N ALA A 575 28.93 -30.33 -8.71
CA ALA A 575 28.81 -29.54 -9.93
C ALA A 575 29.12 -28.06 -9.67
N VAL A 576 28.63 -27.50 -8.57
CA VAL A 576 28.94 -26.12 -8.15
C VAL A 576 30.42 -25.99 -7.81
N LEU A 577 30.99 -26.94 -7.06
CA LEU A 577 32.42 -26.92 -6.72
C LEU A 577 33.32 -26.97 -7.96
N GLY A 578 32.88 -27.64 -9.03
CA GLY A 578 33.56 -27.70 -10.33
C GLY A 578 33.43 -26.43 -11.19
N THR A 579 32.54 -25.50 -10.85
CA THR A 579 32.30 -24.26 -11.63
C THR A 579 33.22 -23.10 -11.27
N ARG A 580 34.24 -23.38 -10.45
CA ARG A 580 35.20 -22.38 -10.01
C ARG A 580 35.84 -21.69 -11.20
N GLY A 581 35.58 -20.40 -11.36
CA GLY A 581 36.07 -19.65 -12.50
C GLY A 581 37.59 -19.58 -12.52
N ALA A 582 38.23 -20.37 -13.38
CA ALA A 582 39.62 -20.12 -13.76
C ALA A 582 39.66 -18.79 -14.52
N ASN A 583 40.44 -17.82 -14.04
CA ASN A 583 40.65 -16.49 -14.64
C ASN A 583 39.51 -15.46 -14.47
N LEU A 584 38.85 -15.40 -13.31
CA LEU A 584 38.02 -14.22 -13.00
C LEU A 584 38.89 -12.96 -12.84
N PRO A 585 38.45 -11.78 -13.33
CA PRO A 585 39.11 -10.54 -12.99
C PRO A 585 39.05 -10.34 -11.46
N ARG A 586 40.08 -9.73 -10.87
CA ARG A 586 40.08 -9.44 -9.43
C ARG A 586 38.93 -8.52 -9.03
N GLU A 587 38.65 -7.53 -9.87
CA GLU A 587 37.65 -6.49 -9.65
C GLU A 587 36.89 -6.16 -10.93
N VAL A 588 35.68 -5.63 -10.76
CA VAL A 588 34.75 -5.23 -11.81
C VAL A 588 34.54 -3.72 -11.72
N HIS A 589 34.55 -3.04 -12.86
CA HIS A 589 34.20 -1.62 -12.94
C HIS A 589 32.68 -1.46 -12.96
N VAL A 590 32.16 -0.62 -12.07
CA VAL A 590 30.76 -0.20 -12.06
C VAL A 590 30.69 1.25 -12.54
N PRO A 591 30.09 1.51 -13.72
CA PRO A 591 30.07 2.85 -14.31
C PRO A 591 29.34 3.88 -13.43
N ALA A 592 29.81 5.13 -13.49
CA ALA A 592 29.10 6.26 -12.88
C ALA A 592 27.69 6.41 -13.46
N GLY A 593 26.73 6.86 -12.66
CA GLY A 593 25.39 7.15 -13.14
C GLY A 593 24.27 6.87 -12.14
N PRO A 594 23.04 7.28 -12.48
CA PRO A 594 21.85 6.96 -11.69
C PRO A 594 21.53 5.46 -11.76
N PHE A 595 20.91 4.94 -10.71
CA PHE A 595 20.19 3.67 -10.73
C PHE A 595 19.00 3.73 -9.77
N THR A 596 18.03 2.83 -9.94
CA THR A 596 16.91 2.69 -8.99
C THR A 596 17.32 1.82 -7.82
N MET A 597 17.39 2.41 -6.62
CA MET A 597 17.68 1.76 -5.35
C MET A 597 16.38 1.45 -4.61
N GLY A 598 16.33 0.31 -3.92
CA GLY A 598 15.13 -0.17 -3.24
C GLY A 598 14.06 -0.74 -4.19
N SER A 599 12.87 -0.95 -3.66
CA SER A 599 11.71 -1.44 -4.42
C SER A 599 10.41 -0.79 -3.97
N SER A 600 9.49 -0.57 -4.91
CA SER A 600 8.08 -0.23 -4.62
C SER A 600 7.11 -1.29 -5.17
N VAL A 601 7.64 -2.34 -5.81
CA VAL A 601 6.84 -3.33 -6.54
C VAL A 601 6.91 -4.72 -5.93
N GLU A 602 7.99 -5.02 -5.19
CA GLU A 602 8.15 -6.32 -4.52
C GLU A 602 7.07 -6.49 -3.43
N PRO A 603 6.19 -7.50 -3.55
CA PRO A 603 5.07 -7.69 -2.64
C PRO A 603 5.50 -7.78 -1.19
N TRP A 604 6.53 -8.56 -0.92
CA TRP A 604 7.00 -8.91 0.43
C TRP A 604 8.28 -8.15 0.83
N ALA A 605 8.66 -7.11 0.08
CA ALA A 605 9.73 -6.22 0.54
C ALA A 605 9.34 -5.56 1.86
N LEU A 606 10.25 -5.56 2.82
CA LEU A 606 10.09 -4.96 4.12
C LEU A 606 10.10 -3.43 4.00
N ASP A 607 9.62 -2.73 5.02
CA ASP A 607 9.49 -1.27 4.99
C ASP A 607 10.81 -0.54 4.69
N ASN A 608 11.93 -1.00 5.26
CA ASN A 608 13.25 -0.39 5.08
C ASN A 608 13.82 -0.52 3.67
N GLU A 609 13.25 -1.38 2.82
CA GLU A 609 13.61 -1.55 1.41
C GLU A 609 12.87 -0.57 0.49
N ARG A 610 11.93 0.21 1.06
CA ARG A 610 10.98 1.06 0.34
C ARG A 610 11.17 2.55 0.68
N PRO A 611 10.77 3.46 -0.23
CA PRO A 611 10.35 3.20 -1.61
C PRO A 611 11.54 3.06 -2.56
N ALA A 612 11.27 2.60 -3.79
CA ALA A 612 12.20 2.74 -4.90
C ALA A 612 12.47 4.22 -5.18
N HIS A 613 13.75 4.60 -5.25
CA HIS A 613 14.19 5.96 -5.52
C HIS A 613 15.47 5.98 -6.36
N GLU A 614 15.72 7.08 -7.07
CA GLU A 614 16.93 7.22 -7.87
C GLU A 614 18.11 7.65 -7.00
N VAL A 615 19.26 6.99 -7.17
CA VAL A 615 20.52 7.36 -6.52
C VAL A 615 21.61 7.47 -7.58
N HIS A 616 22.34 8.58 -7.55
CA HIS A 616 23.51 8.77 -8.41
C HIS A 616 24.76 8.24 -7.70
N VAL A 617 25.40 7.23 -8.29
CA VAL A 617 26.62 6.62 -7.75
C VAL A 617 27.80 6.93 -8.68
N PRO A 618 28.92 7.49 -8.17
CA PRO A 618 30.15 7.67 -8.93
C PRO A 618 30.68 6.36 -9.53
N GLY A 619 31.64 6.45 -10.46
CA GLY A 619 32.31 5.27 -10.99
C GLY A 619 33.25 4.67 -9.95
N TYR A 620 33.23 3.35 -9.79
CA TYR A 620 34.08 2.66 -8.82
C TYR A 620 34.41 1.24 -9.27
N TRP A 621 35.37 0.62 -8.61
CA TRP A 621 35.73 -0.78 -8.78
C TRP A 621 35.32 -1.56 -7.54
N ILE A 622 34.75 -2.75 -7.72
CA ILE A 622 34.36 -3.66 -6.64
C ILE A 622 34.99 -5.02 -6.87
N ASP A 623 35.40 -5.72 -5.82
CA ASP A 623 35.93 -7.08 -5.96
C ASP A 623 34.89 -7.98 -6.62
N THR A 624 35.33 -8.89 -7.50
CA THR A 624 34.44 -9.80 -8.23
C THR A 624 33.79 -10.81 -7.29
N VAL A 625 34.48 -11.22 -6.23
CA VAL A 625 34.07 -12.21 -5.22
C VAL A 625 34.37 -11.67 -3.82
N PRO A 626 33.76 -12.22 -2.74
CA PRO A 626 34.10 -11.84 -1.37
C PRO A 626 35.57 -12.10 -1.04
N VAL A 627 36.08 -11.42 -0.01
CA VAL A 627 37.44 -11.66 0.50
C VAL A 627 37.54 -13.09 1.05
N SER A 628 38.56 -13.82 0.60
CA SER A 628 38.80 -15.21 1.00
C SER A 628 39.54 -15.34 2.34
N ASN A 629 39.48 -16.53 2.93
CA ASN A 629 40.24 -16.87 4.13
C ASN A 629 41.75 -16.71 3.93
N ALA A 630 42.30 -17.11 2.77
CA ALA A 630 43.72 -16.95 2.47
C ALA A 630 44.15 -15.49 2.42
N GLU A 631 43.36 -14.64 1.77
CA GLU A 631 43.62 -13.20 1.73
C GLU A 631 43.57 -12.58 3.13
N PHE A 632 42.57 -12.95 3.95
CA PHE A 632 42.48 -12.49 5.33
C PHE A 632 43.62 -13.01 6.21
N ALA A 633 44.07 -14.25 6.01
CA ALA A 633 45.24 -14.80 6.68
C ALA A 633 46.52 -14.00 6.32
N GLY A 634 46.61 -13.47 5.10
CA GLY A 634 47.65 -12.53 4.68
C GLY A 634 47.62 -11.23 5.49
N PHE A 635 46.44 -10.63 5.70
CA PHE A 635 46.26 -9.47 6.58
C PHE A 635 46.71 -9.76 8.03
N VAL A 636 46.32 -10.92 8.58
CA VAL A 636 46.74 -11.32 9.93
C VAL A 636 48.26 -11.49 10.00
N ALA A 637 48.87 -12.13 9.00
CA ALA A 637 50.31 -12.39 8.95
C ALA A 637 51.14 -11.10 8.82
N ASP A 638 50.62 -10.06 8.14
CA ASP A 638 51.25 -8.74 8.01
C ASP A 638 51.00 -7.81 9.22
N GLY A 639 50.63 -8.39 10.37
CA GLY A 639 50.40 -7.64 11.60
C GLY A 639 49.14 -6.78 11.59
N GLY A 640 48.13 -7.12 10.78
CA GLY A 640 46.92 -6.33 10.61
C GLY A 640 46.17 -5.97 11.90
N TYR A 641 46.19 -6.85 12.89
CA TYR A 641 45.60 -6.60 14.22
C TYR A 641 46.49 -5.75 15.15
N ASP A 642 47.77 -5.59 14.85
CA ASP A 642 48.74 -4.87 15.69
C ASP A 642 49.08 -3.47 15.18
N ARG A 643 48.61 -3.14 13.97
CA ARG A 643 48.87 -1.89 13.26
C ARG A 643 47.72 -0.90 13.42
N LYS A 644 47.82 -0.02 14.42
CA LYS A 644 46.78 0.96 14.79
C LYS A 644 46.32 1.83 13.61
N GLU A 645 47.22 2.18 12.70
CA GLU A 645 46.95 3.03 11.53
C GLU A 645 45.93 2.44 10.54
N LEU A 646 45.66 1.13 10.61
CA LEU A 646 44.67 0.46 9.77
C LEU A 646 43.24 0.58 10.34
N TRP A 647 43.10 0.94 11.61
CA TRP A 647 41.82 0.91 12.31
C TRP A 647 41.29 2.32 12.53
N SER A 648 39.97 2.46 12.49
CA SER A 648 39.33 3.66 13.04
C SER A 648 39.59 3.73 14.56
N PRO A 649 39.55 4.92 15.18
CA PRO A 649 39.77 5.03 16.63
C PRO A 649 38.84 4.13 17.46
N VAL A 650 37.57 4.03 17.08
CA VAL A 650 36.57 3.18 17.74
C VAL A 650 36.86 1.70 17.49
N GLY A 651 37.20 1.32 16.26
CA GLY A 651 37.58 -0.05 15.92
C GLY A 651 38.83 -0.52 16.66
N TRP A 652 39.86 0.34 16.77
CA TRP A 652 41.08 0.05 17.53
C TRP A 652 40.79 -0.15 19.01
N ALA A 653 39.97 0.73 19.62
CA ALA A 653 39.56 0.59 21.01
C ALA A 653 38.77 -0.71 21.25
N HIS A 654 37.92 -1.11 20.30
CA HIS A 654 37.23 -2.39 20.34
C HIS A 654 38.19 -3.58 20.26
N ARG A 655 39.13 -3.56 19.30
CA ARG A 655 40.18 -4.60 19.16
C ARG A 655 40.97 -4.77 20.44
N GLN A 656 41.40 -3.66 21.06
CA GLN A 656 42.16 -3.70 22.31
C GLN A 656 41.34 -4.26 23.48
N ARG A 657 40.10 -3.80 23.65
CA ARG A 657 39.22 -4.22 24.75
C ARG A 657 38.83 -5.70 24.68
N THR A 658 38.72 -6.25 23.47
CA THR A 658 38.27 -7.64 23.26
C THR A 658 39.42 -8.60 22.92
N GLY A 659 40.64 -8.08 22.71
CA GLY A 659 41.82 -8.89 22.40
C GLY A 659 41.72 -9.58 21.04
N LEU A 660 41.10 -8.95 20.02
CA LEU A 660 40.96 -9.59 18.71
C LEU A 660 42.34 -9.80 18.06
N GLY A 661 42.54 -11.00 17.51
CA GLY A 661 43.75 -11.35 16.74
C GLY A 661 43.48 -12.26 15.53
N ALA A 662 42.22 -12.66 15.30
CA ALA A 662 41.79 -13.49 14.19
C ALA A 662 40.25 -13.39 14.05
N PRO A 663 39.68 -13.83 12.90
CA PRO A 663 38.24 -14.02 12.76
C PRO A 663 37.66 -14.92 13.86
N GLY A 664 36.36 -14.82 14.08
CA GLY A 664 35.67 -15.67 15.03
C GLY A 664 35.94 -17.16 14.80
N PHE A 665 36.10 -17.90 15.90
CA PHE A 665 36.33 -19.35 15.92
C PHE A 665 37.65 -19.85 15.32
N TRP A 666 38.54 -18.96 14.86
CA TRP A 666 39.86 -19.35 14.40
C TRP A 666 40.82 -19.59 15.57
N ARG A 667 41.66 -20.61 15.44
CA ARG A 667 42.81 -20.85 16.30
C ARG A 667 44.01 -21.27 15.47
N ARG A 668 45.21 -20.93 15.94
CA ARG A 668 46.46 -21.28 15.26
C ARG A 668 47.15 -22.40 16.02
N GLU A 669 47.42 -23.51 15.35
CA GLU A 669 48.09 -24.68 15.93
C GLU A 669 49.06 -25.27 14.89
N GLY A 670 50.32 -25.50 15.29
CA GLY A 670 51.34 -26.05 14.38
C GLY A 670 51.63 -25.20 13.14
N GLY A 671 51.36 -23.89 13.17
CA GLY A 671 51.50 -22.98 12.03
C GLY A 671 50.29 -22.93 11.09
N GLN A 672 49.33 -23.86 11.24
CA GLN A 672 48.08 -23.95 10.48
C GLN A 672 46.94 -23.22 11.18
N TRP A 673 46.05 -22.61 10.40
CA TRP A 673 44.77 -22.10 10.91
C TRP A 673 43.71 -23.21 10.95
N TRP A 674 43.08 -23.34 12.10
CA TRP A 674 41.95 -24.22 12.38
C TRP A 674 40.74 -23.38 12.74
N ARG A 675 39.53 -23.86 12.44
CA ARG A 675 38.28 -23.26 12.91
C ARG A 675 37.37 -24.29 13.55
N ARG A 676 36.55 -23.79 14.48
CA ARG A 676 35.38 -24.52 15.01
C ARG A 676 34.12 -24.10 14.25
N ARG A 677 33.46 -25.04 13.59
CA ARG A 677 32.21 -24.82 12.86
C ARG A 677 31.14 -25.80 13.31
N PHE A 678 30.14 -25.31 14.04
CA PHE A 678 29.07 -26.11 14.64
C PHE A 678 29.58 -27.32 15.45
N GLY A 679 30.61 -27.11 16.26
CA GLY A 679 31.27 -28.16 17.06
C GLY A 679 32.32 -28.98 16.31
N VAL A 680 32.42 -28.88 14.97
CA VAL A 680 33.42 -29.59 14.18
C VAL A 680 34.70 -28.75 14.10
N GLU A 681 35.83 -29.34 14.48
CA GLU A 681 37.16 -28.76 14.27
C GLU A 681 37.70 -29.16 12.90
N GLU A 682 38.06 -28.17 12.08
CA GLU A 682 38.58 -28.38 10.73
C GLU A 682 39.65 -27.35 10.37
N ALA A 683 40.53 -27.68 9.43
CA ALA A 683 41.45 -26.70 8.86
C ALA A 683 40.63 -25.61 8.17
N VAL A 684 41.06 -24.35 8.30
CA VAL A 684 40.42 -23.24 7.58
C VAL A 684 40.65 -23.44 6.08
N PRO A 685 39.58 -23.55 5.26
CA PRO A 685 39.74 -23.65 3.81
C PRO A 685 40.17 -22.28 3.27
N ASP A 686 41.32 -22.20 2.61
CA ASP A 686 41.90 -20.97 2.06
C ASP A 686 40.95 -20.19 1.14
N ASP A 687 39.99 -20.90 0.60
CA ASP A 687 39.39 -20.64 -0.69
C ASP A 687 37.88 -20.36 -0.54
N GLU A 688 37.37 -20.39 0.70
CA GLU A 688 36.06 -19.91 1.14
C GLU A 688 36.12 -18.41 1.52
N PRO A 689 35.00 -17.67 1.38
CA PRO A 689 34.84 -16.35 1.99
C PRO A 689 35.22 -16.34 3.48
N VAL A 690 35.92 -15.29 3.91
CA VAL A 690 36.12 -15.05 5.34
C VAL A 690 34.79 -14.80 6.03
N GLN A 691 34.59 -15.45 7.17
CA GLN A 691 33.36 -15.39 7.95
C GLN A 691 33.66 -15.08 9.42
N HIS A 692 32.68 -14.53 10.12
CA HIS A 692 32.73 -14.18 11.54
C HIS A 692 33.72 -13.05 11.83
N VAL A 693 33.74 -12.06 10.94
CA VAL A 693 34.46 -10.80 11.13
C VAL A 693 33.49 -9.67 11.44
N SER A 694 33.90 -8.81 12.37
CA SER A 694 33.20 -7.57 12.71
C SER A 694 33.37 -6.53 11.60
N TYR A 695 32.51 -5.49 11.60
CA TYR A 695 32.66 -4.35 10.69
C TYR A 695 34.04 -3.70 10.83
N TRP A 696 34.57 -3.62 12.06
CA TRP A 696 35.88 -3.03 12.32
C TRP A 696 37.04 -3.83 11.71
N GLU A 697 36.95 -5.17 11.75
CA GLU A 697 37.91 -6.06 11.09
C GLU A 697 37.85 -5.91 9.57
N ALA A 698 36.64 -5.86 9.00
CA ALA A 698 36.41 -5.66 7.57
C ALA A 698 36.96 -4.31 7.09
N GLU A 699 36.71 -3.24 7.85
CA GLU A 699 37.21 -1.89 7.57
C GLU A 699 38.75 -1.84 7.63
N ALA A 700 39.35 -2.45 8.66
CA ALA A 700 40.80 -2.48 8.82
C ALA A 700 41.50 -3.28 7.72
N TYR A 701 40.93 -4.42 7.34
CA TYR A 701 41.40 -5.17 6.18
C TYR A 701 41.32 -4.33 4.90
N ALA A 702 40.19 -3.64 4.66
CA ALA A 702 40.03 -2.84 3.45
C ALA A 702 41.10 -1.74 3.38
N ARG A 703 41.39 -1.05 4.49
CA ARG A 703 42.48 -0.06 4.55
C ARG A 703 43.86 -0.69 4.29
N TRP A 704 44.14 -1.86 4.87
CA TRP A 704 45.38 -2.61 4.61
C TRP A 704 45.56 -2.95 3.13
N ALA A 705 44.48 -3.35 2.46
CA ALA A 705 44.46 -3.64 1.04
C ALA A 705 44.53 -2.38 0.15
N GLY A 706 44.60 -1.17 0.73
CA GLY A 706 44.57 0.10 0.00
C GLY A 706 43.20 0.40 -0.62
N ARG A 707 42.13 -0.07 0.00
CA ARG A 707 40.74 -0.05 -0.48
C ARG A 707 39.80 0.47 0.62
N ARG A 708 38.49 0.38 0.39
CA ARG A 708 37.41 0.68 1.34
C ARG A 708 36.30 -0.38 1.26
N LEU A 709 35.37 -0.35 2.21
CA LEU A 709 34.11 -1.09 2.05
C LEU A 709 33.20 -0.35 1.05
N PRO A 710 32.35 -1.06 0.28
CA PRO A 710 31.32 -0.43 -0.52
C PRO A 710 30.26 0.21 0.37
N THR A 711 29.63 1.28 -0.09
CA THR A 711 28.34 1.73 0.46
C THR A 711 27.23 0.74 0.08
N GLU A 712 26.10 0.75 0.80
CA GLU A 712 24.96 -0.10 0.43
C GLU A 712 24.38 0.25 -0.96
N ALA A 713 24.49 1.52 -1.38
CA ALA A 713 24.07 1.97 -2.70
C ALA A 713 25.00 1.44 -3.81
N GLU A 714 26.32 1.47 -3.59
CA GLU A 714 27.27 0.84 -4.49
C GLU A 714 27.01 -0.65 -4.59
N TRP A 715 26.92 -1.34 -3.44
CA TRP A 715 26.64 -2.77 -3.40
C TRP A 715 25.38 -3.15 -4.19
N GLU A 716 24.27 -2.43 -3.96
CA GLU A 716 23.01 -2.70 -4.64
C GLU A 716 23.07 -2.42 -6.14
N LYS A 717 23.79 -1.36 -6.54
CA LYS A 717 24.05 -1.07 -7.95
C LYS A 717 24.87 -2.17 -8.61
N ALA A 718 25.95 -2.62 -7.98
CA ALA A 718 26.77 -3.74 -8.47
C ALA A 718 25.95 -5.03 -8.61
N ALA A 719 24.96 -5.22 -7.72
CA ALA A 719 24.10 -6.37 -7.74
C ALA A 719 23.03 -6.31 -8.83
N ARG A 720 22.32 -5.20 -8.99
CA ARG A 720 21.05 -5.17 -9.75
C ARG A 720 21.11 -4.39 -11.04
N TRP A 721 22.01 -3.42 -11.16
CA TRP A 721 22.02 -2.51 -12.31
C TRP A 721 22.54 -3.21 -13.56
N ASP A 722 21.70 -3.21 -14.60
CA ASP A 722 22.06 -3.72 -15.91
C ASP A 722 22.38 -2.55 -16.85
N PRO A 723 23.68 -2.31 -17.15
CA PRO A 723 24.05 -1.23 -18.06
C PRO A 723 23.56 -1.46 -19.50
N GLY A 724 23.25 -2.70 -19.89
CA GLY A 724 22.74 -3.03 -21.22
C GLY A 724 21.27 -2.65 -21.41
N THR A 725 20.46 -2.68 -20.34
CA THR A 725 19.03 -2.36 -20.39
C THR A 725 18.66 -1.05 -19.70
N GLY A 726 19.56 -0.49 -18.90
CA GLY A 726 19.28 0.71 -18.10
C GLY A 726 18.26 0.47 -16.98
N ARG A 727 18.12 -0.77 -16.50
CA ARG A 727 17.15 -1.15 -15.45
C ARG A 727 17.83 -1.81 -14.25
N SER A 728 17.23 -1.67 -13.08
CA SER A 728 17.54 -2.48 -11.89
C SER A 728 16.76 -3.79 -11.94
N ARG A 729 17.45 -4.94 -11.99
CA ARG A 729 16.87 -6.29 -11.94
C ARG A 729 16.37 -6.65 -10.53
N ARG A 730 15.59 -7.72 -10.36
CA ARG A 730 15.16 -8.21 -9.04
C ARG A 730 16.31 -8.87 -8.25
N PHE A 731 17.03 -9.77 -8.91
CA PHE A 731 18.25 -10.45 -8.44
C PHE A 731 19.42 -10.15 -9.38
N PRO A 732 20.67 -10.51 -9.01
CA PRO A 732 21.82 -10.29 -9.90
C PRO A 732 21.66 -10.96 -11.27
N TRP A 733 21.17 -12.20 -11.27
CA TRP A 733 20.98 -12.99 -12.49
C TRP A 733 19.76 -12.60 -13.31
N GLY A 734 18.74 -11.96 -12.72
CA GLY A 734 17.49 -11.64 -13.41
C GLY A 734 16.29 -11.55 -12.47
N ASP A 735 15.11 -11.84 -13.01
CA ASP A 735 13.83 -11.75 -12.27
C ASP A 735 13.33 -13.11 -11.74
N GLU A 736 14.06 -14.19 -12.08
CA GLU A 736 13.78 -15.56 -11.64
C GLU A 736 14.09 -15.78 -10.15
N GLU A 737 13.28 -16.59 -9.48
CA GLU A 737 13.50 -16.97 -8.08
C GLU A 737 14.85 -17.69 -7.88
N PRO A 738 15.49 -17.54 -6.70
CA PRO A 738 16.74 -18.22 -6.42
C PRO A 738 16.60 -19.74 -6.49
N THR A 739 17.60 -20.39 -7.10
CA THR A 739 17.75 -21.85 -7.09
C THR A 739 19.16 -22.21 -6.64
N ALA A 740 19.42 -23.49 -6.37
CA ALA A 740 20.77 -23.97 -6.02
C ALA A 740 21.82 -23.73 -7.11
N ARG A 741 21.43 -23.33 -8.32
CA ARG A 741 22.35 -22.93 -9.40
C ARG A 741 22.81 -21.49 -9.27
N HIS A 742 21.96 -20.65 -8.70
CA HIS A 742 22.17 -19.20 -8.59
C HIS A 742 22.97 -18.83 -7.33
N ALA A 743 22.68 -19.46 -6.19
CA ALA A 743 23.26 -19.05 -4.91
C ALA A 743 23.26 -20.17 -3.87
N ASN A 744 24.17 -20.05 -2.89
CA ASN A 744 24.16 -20.85 -1.66
C ASN A 744 23.22 -20.23 -0.63
N LEU A 745 22.04 -20.82 -0.44
CA LEU A 745 21.00 -20.34 0.48
C LEU A 745 20.35 -21.53 1.22
N GLY A 746 19.55 -21.23 2.25
CA GLY A 746 18.67 -22.19 2.93
C GLY A 746 19.28 -22.93 4.12
N GLY A 747 20.57 -22.73 4.41
CA GLY A 747 21.21 -23.16 5.65
C GLY A 747 21.76 -24.58 5.69
N THR A 748 21.51 -25.41 4.69
CA THR A 748 21.89 -26.83 4.75
C THR A 748 23.40 -27.06 4.57
N ALA A 749 24.09 -26.22 3.80
CA ALA A 749 25.53 -26.32 3.59
C ALA A 749 26.36 -26.05 4.85
N MET A 750 25.80 -25.25 5.78
CA MET A 750 26.43 -24.84 7.03
C MET A 750 27.81 -24.19 6.89
N ARG A 751 28.08 -23.58 5.73
CA ARG A 751 29.30 -22.84 5.37
C ARG A 751 29.11 -22.12 4.03
N PRO A 752 29.90 -21.08 3.74
CA PRO A 752 29.94 -20.50 2.41
C PRO A 752 30.62 -21.45 1.40
N ALA A 753 30.30 -21.31 0.13
CA ALA A 753 30.96 -22.00 -0.97
C ALA A 753 32.28 -21.32 -1.33
N PRO A 754 33.24 -22.03 -1.96
CA PRO A 754 34.49 -21.42 -2.41
C PRO A 754 34.26 -20.19 -3.29
N VAL A 755 35.12 -19.18 -3.16
CA VAL A 755 35.07 -17.98 -3.99
C VAL A 755 35.17 -18.34 -5.48
N GLY A 756 34.38 -17.65 -6.30
CA GLY A 756 34.25 -17.88 -7.74
C GLY A 756 33.17 -18.89 -8.14
N SER A 757 32.47 -19.49 -7.18
CA SER A 757 31.33 -20.39 -7.41
C SER A 757 30.10 -19.65 -7.96
N TYR A 758 29.08 -20.40 -8.41
CA TYR A 758 27.80 -19.88 -8.91
C TYR A 758 27.93 -18.88 -10.08
N PRO A 759 28.47 -19.31 -11.24
CA PRO A 759 28.55 -18.46 -12.43
C PRO A 759 27.18 -17.94 -12.89
N ASP A 760 26.13 -18.76 -12.76
CA ASP A 760 24.76 -18.40 -13.14
C ASP A 760 24.14 -17.38 -12.15
N GLY A 761 24.77 -17.17 -11.00
CA GLY A 761 24.40 -16.17 -10.00
C GLY A 761 25.04 -14.79 -10.21
N ALA A 762 25.81 -14.61 -11.28
CA ALA A 762 26.55 -13.37 -11.52
C ALA A 762 25.60 -12.18 -11.83
N SER A 763 26.00 -10.99 -11.40
CA SER A 763 25.35 -9.74 -11.80
C SER A 763 25.61 -9.43 -13.29
N PRO A 764 24.88 -8.47 -13.89
CA PRO A 764 25.09 -8.07 -15.29
C PRO A 764 26.51 -7.57 -15.57
N LEU A 765 27.21 -7.12 -14.51
CA LEU A 765 28.57 -6.61 -14.56
C LEU A 765 29.62 -7.72 -14.31
N GLY A 766 29.18 -8.94 -13.99
CA GLY A 766 30.04 -10.11 -13.75
C GLY A 766 30.47 -10.31 -12.30
N VAL A 767 29.93 -9.54 -11.35
CA VAL A 767 30.19 -9.72 -9.91
C VAL A 767 29.46 -10.98 -9.44
N ARG A 768 30.15 -11.86 -8.70
CA ARG A 768 29.64 -13.17 -8.26
C ARG A 768 29.39 -13.20 -6.75
N GLN A 769 28.53 -14.14 -6.36
CA GLN A 769 28.21 -14.43 -4.95
C GLN A 769 27.77 -13.18 -4.18
N LEU A 770 26.99 -12.33 -4.84
CA LEU A 770 26.32 -11.19 -4.19
C LEU A 770 25.08 -11.64 -3.42
N ILE A 771 24.56 -12.83 -3.71
CA ILE A 771 23.44 -13.41 -2.97
C ILE A 771 23.90 -14.71 -2.34
N GLY A 772 23.68 -14.86 -1.04
CA GLY A 772 24.09 -16.03 -0.27
C GLY A 772 25.57 -16.02 0.15
N ASP A 773 26.05 -17.19 0.59
CA ASP A 773 27.38 -17.37 1.17
C ASP A 773 27.63 -16.58 2.46
N VAL A 774 27.88 -15.27 2.41
CA VAL A 774 28.09 -14.44 3.60
C VAL A 774 27.34 -13.12 3.50
N TRP A 775 26.81 -12.64 4.62
CA TRP A 775 26.38 -11.26 4.71
C TRP A 775 27.59 -10.35 4.53
N GLU A 776 27.51 -9.36 3.64
CA GLU A 776 28.62 -8.48 3.34
C GLU A 776 28.47 -7.12 4.05
N TRP A 777 29.43 -6.78 4.91
CA TRP A 777 29.48 -5.46 5.54
C TRP A 777 29.61 -4.34 4.50
N THR A 778 28.80 -3.28 4.67
CA THR A 778 28.89 -2.03 3.91
C THR A 778 29.31 -0.89 4.83
N SER A 779 29.84 0.20 4.28
CA SER A 779 30.19 1.40 5.06
C SER A 779 28.97 2.21 5.53
N SER A 780 27.78 1.89 5.03
CA SER A 780 26.54 2.64 5.29
C SER A 780 26.02 2.43 6.71
N ASP A 781 25.61 3.53 7.34
CA ASP A 781 24.77 3.51 8.52
C ASP A 781 23.35 3.04 8.14
N PHE A 782 22.63 2.41 9.07
CA PHE A 782 21.25 2.03 8.81
C PHE A 782 20.33 3.24 8.92
N LEU A 783 19.97 3.83 7.78
CA LEU A 783 19.14 5.03 7.69
C LEU A 783 17.88 4.77 6.84
N PRO A 784 16.79 5.54 7.05
CA PRO A 784 15.61 5.44 6.20
C PRO A 784 15.94 5.88 4.77
N TYR A 785 15.38 5.18 3.78
CA TYR A 785 15.36 5.69 2.41
C TYR A 785 14.49 6.96 2.33
N PRO A 786 14.74 7.86 1.36
CA PRO A 786 13.86 8.99 1.11
C PRO A 786 12.42 8.52 0.87
N GLY A 787 11.49 8.95 1.72
CA GLY A 787 10.09 8.52 1.67
C GLY A 787 9.76 7.25 2.46
N PHE A 788 10.70 6.70 3.25
CA PHE A 788 10.43 5.58 4.16
C PHE A 788 9.21 5.86 5.04
N ARG A 789 8.37 4.83 5.22
CA ARG A 789 7.27 4.81 6.17
C ARG A 789 7.27 3.45 6.85
N ALA A 790 7.34 3.46 8.16
CA ALA A 790 7.25 2.24 8.94
C ALA A 790 5.92 1.54 8.69
N PHE A 791 5.99 0.24 8.38
CA PHE A 791 4.81 -0.59 8.12
C PHE A 791 5.15 -2.08 8.20
N PRO A 792 4.31 -2.91 8.85
CA PRO A 792 3.15 -2.56 9.67
C PRO A 792 3.55 -2.24 11.13
N TYR A 793 4.79 -2.53 11.50
CA TYR A 793 5.32 -2.45 12.85
C TYR A 793 6.57 -1.58 12.87
N ARG A 794 6.55 -0.49 13.65
CA ARG A 794 7.63 0.52 13.63
C ARG A 794 8.94 -0.05 14.13
N GLU A 795 8.85 -0.93 15.10
CA GLU A 795 9.98 -1.48 15.80
C GLU A 795 10.69 -2.55 14.99
N TYR A 796 10.20 -2.91 13.79
CA TYR A 796 10.97 -3.72 12.85
C TYR A 796 12.21 -2.98 12.33
N SER A 797 12.08 -1.70 11.96
CA SER A 797 13.17 -0.92 11.32
C SER A 797 13.44 0.42 12.00
N GLU A 798 12.39 1.20 12.29
CA GLU A 798 12.50 2.63 12.61
C GLU A 798 13.35 2.88 13.87
N VAL A 799 13.18 2.03 14.88
CA VAL A 799 13.88 2.12 16.17
C VAL A 799 15.38 1.82 16.08
N PHE A 800 15.84 1.23 14.97
CA PHE A 800 17.25 0.90 14.75
C PHE A 800 17.97 1.89 13.84
N PHE A 801 17.27 2.90 13.30
CA PHE A 801 17.91 3.88 12.45
C PHE A 801 18.93 4.74 13.22
N GLY A 802 20.09 4.92 12.60
CA GLY A 802 21.16 5.72 13.15
C GLY A 802 22.54 5.16 12.80
N SER A 803 23.57 5.76 13.39
CA SER A 803 24.97 5.40 13.15
C SER A 803 25.50 4.30 14.07
N GLU A 804 24.67 3.78 14.98
CA GLU A 804 25.05 2.66 15.85
C GLU A 804 25.09 1.32 15.13
N GLN A 805 24.36 1.21 14.02
CA GLN A 805 24.19 0.00 13.22
C GLN A 805 24.85 0.20 11.85
N LYS A 806 25.43 -0.87 11.31
CA LYS A 806 25.97 -0.88 9.94
C LYS A 806 25.17 -1.85 9.09
N VAL A 807 24.94 -1.45 7.84
CA VAL A 807 24.15 -2.24 6.90
C VAL A 807 24.98 -3.40 6.34
N LEU A 808 24.35 -4.56 6.25
CA LEU A 808 24.86 -5.74 5.55
C LEU A 808 23.91 -6.13 4.42
N ARG A 809 24.48 -6.66 3.34
CA ARG A 809 23.73 -7.02 2.13
C ARG A 809 24.04 -8.45 1.68
N GLY A 810 23.17 -8.98 0.82
CA GLY A 810 23.37 -10.24 0.10
C GLY A 810 22.76 -11.50 0.70
N GLY A 811 22.53 -11.56 2.01
CA GLY A 811 22.21 -12.84 2.66
C GLY A 811 23.45 -13.70 2.85
N SER A 812 23.39 -14.65 3.80
CA SER A 812 24.41 -15.67 3.99
C SER A 812 23.95 -17.02 3.46
N TRP A 813 24.82 -18.04 3.53
CA TRP A 813 24.42 -19.43 3.30
C TRP A 813 23.26 -19.87 4.21
N ALA A 814 23.08 -19.21 5.36
CA ALA A 814 22.00 -19.47 6.31
C ALA A 814 20.69 -18.76 5.98
N THR A 815 20.68 -17.79 5.07
CA THR A 815 19.47 -17.04 4.73
C THR A 815 18.56 -17.87 3.81
N ASP A 816 17.24 -17.87 4.06
CA ASP A 816 16.27 -18.50 3.14
C ASP A 816 15.95 -17.57 1.96
N ALA A 817 15.60 -18.14 0.81
CA ALA A 817 15.24 -17.37 -0.38
C ALA A 817 14.08 -16.38 -0.15
N ALA A 818 13.16 -16.66 0.79
CA ALA A 818 12.08 -15.72 1.14
C ALA A 818 12.60 -14.45 1.83
N ALA A 819 13.71 -14.54 2.57
CA ALA A 819 14.33 -13.45 3.32
C ALA A 819 15.60 -12.94 2.62
N CYS A 820 15.73 -13.17 1.31
CA CYS A 820 16.88 -12.74 0.54
C CYS A 820 16.46 -12.08 -0.77
N ARG A 821 16.82 -10.80 -0.92
CA ARG A 821 16.65 -10.01 -2.15
C ARG A 821 17.85 -9.10 -2.29
N ALA A 822 18.14 -8.69 -3.52
CA ALA A 822 19.19 -7.70 -3.73
C ALA A 822 18.82 -6.33 -3.10
N THR A 823 17.57 -6.07 -2.73
CA THR A 823 17.13 -4.91 -1.92
C THR A 823 17.16 -5.15 -0.41
N PHE A 824 17.25 -6.39 0.06
CA PHE A 824 17.09 -6.74 1.48
C PHE A 824 18.19 -6.12 2.34
N ARG A 825 17.82 -5.35 3.36
CA ARG A 825 18.77 -4.66 4.25
C ARG A 825 18.80 -5.39 5.58
N ASN A 826 19.93 -6.04 5.87
CA ASN A 826 20.23 -6.48 7.22
C ASN A 826 21.06 -5.38 7.92
N TRP A 827 21.06 -5.36 9.25
CA TRP A 827 21.85 -4.44 10.05
C TRP A 827 22.25 -5.09 11.36
N ASP A 828 23.45 -4.81 11.84
CA ASP A 828 23.86 -5.18 13.20
C ASP A 828 24.92 -4.20 13.71
N TYR A 829 25.16 -4.25 15.02
CA TYR A 829 26.18 -3.43 15.66
C TYR A 829 27.55 -3.76 15.05
N PRO A 830 28.41 -2.77 14.78
CA PRO A 830 29.72 -2.96 14.17
C PRO A 830 30.64 -3.97 14.87
N ILE A 831 30.38 -4.26 16.15
CA ILE A 831 31.14 -5.18 16.99
C ILE A 831 30.71 -6.64 16.85
N ARG A 832 29.61 -6.91 16.15
CA ARG A 832 29.00 -8.25 16.07
C ARG A 832 29.69 -9.07 15.00
N ARG A 833 29.88 -10.35 15.32
CA ARG A 833 30.62 -11.30 14.46
C ARG A 833 30.24 -12.76 14.69
N GLN A 834 29.31 -13.04 15.60
CA GLN A 834 28.69 -14.36 15.73
C GLN A 834 27.77 -14.69 14.56
N ILE A 835 27.25 -13.65 13.92
CA ILE A 835 26.51 -13.71 12.65
C ILE A 835 27.42 -14.15 11.49
N PHE A 836 26.82 -14.63 10.40
CA PHE A 836 27.51 -15.21 9.25
C PHE A 836 28.02 -14.13 8.29
N THR A 837 28.93 -13.29 8.80
CA THR A 837 29.39 -12.08 8.13
C THR A 837 30.78 -12.20 7.55
N GLY A 838 30.89 -11.75 6.30
CA GLY A 838 32.13 -11.47 5.59
C GLY A 838 32.06 -10.06 5.00
N PHE A 839 32.79 -9.83 3.91
CA PHE A 839 32.77 -8.57 3.19
C PHE A 839 33.47 -8.71 1.83
N ARG A 840 33.25 -7.70 0.99
CA ARG A 840 34.07 -7.42 -0.19
C ARG A 840 34.57 -5.99 -0.15
N THR A 841 35.60 -5.68 -0.94
CA THR A 841 36.17 -4.35 -0.97
C THR A 841 35.82 -3.61 -2.28
N ALA A 842 35.92 -2.29 -2.21
CA ALA A 842 35.74 -1.38 -3.31
C ALA A 842 36.83 -0.31 -3.30
N ARG A 843 37.05 0.35 -4.44
CA ARG A 843 37.90 1.53 -4.58
C ARG A 843 37.31 2.49 -5.61
N ASP A 844 37.57 3.77 -5.44
CA ASP A 844 37.10 4.78 -6.39
C ASP A 844 37.75 4.56 -7.77
N ALA A 845 37.01 4.85 -8.84
CA ALA A 845 37.61 4.95 -10.17
C ALA A 845 38.42 6.25 -10.23
N ALA A 846 39.57 6.23 -10.91
CA ALA A 846 40.30 7.47 -11.17
C ALA A 846 39.39 8.42 -11.96
N ALA A 847 39.38 9.71 -11.60
CA ALA A 847 38.59 10.70 -12.33
C ALA A 847 39.00 10.65 -13.81
N GLU A 848 38.06 10.31 -14.69
CA GLU A 848 38.27 10.44 -16.13
C GLU A 848 38.60 11.92 -16.39
N GLY A 849 39.81 12.18 -16.92
CA GLY A 849 40.26 13.53 -17.24
C GLY A 849 39.22 14.20 -18.15
N ARG A 850 38.62 15.28 -17.66
CA ARG A 850 37.67 16.11 -18.41
C ARG A 850 38.30 16.74 -19.64
#